data_AF-A0A1I3CEQ4-F1
#
_entry.id   AF-A0A1I3CEQ4-F1
#
_cell.length_a   1.000
_cell.length_b   1.000
_cell.length_c   1.000
_cell.angle_alpha   90.00
_cell.angle_beta   90.00
_cell.angle_gamma   90.00
#
_symmetry.space_group_name_H-M   'P 1'
#
loop_
_entity.id
_entity.type
_entity.pdbx_description
1 polymer ?
#
loop_
_entity_poly.entity_id
_entity_poly.type
_entity_poly.pdbx_seq_one_letter_code
_entity_poly.pdbx_strand_id
1 'polypeptide(L)'
;MFTGLPDFGRPERSGVAEGYVAYEQPGMLSVAPTSLSPEPLQVDQYLQERDGGIAQFTLVAAGFSFETSTTATDPATDTAHSRPAPLGEGWVRLVAPADLRLPSTALVPQPCDAVAGVVLPTLVRLDGVAGELLVGTLRAGLRTLGAVALVTVRGVAARCQGRLTVDVDALSNGIGPAPVRPANLEEWARAGLPGVTVTEGPGDVHLLASAVVDRIVARLAAPVFVDEEEGGWQFAEQVRTSTFTWDLTEPVLAVRLLRLTCDPVLGERGDAVVRRHEVPPLTDGREQVTVHSTLPAMPAGAVVASVRLTAPPAPPVRPFAAAATARLVPPTPASATLHLAPGEALAYDLEGSVVLETDQAPRTVAGQSRRVTADSTPVVTPADLGVRLISAHATGELLGLANVTVTARARVAEDPAVFVSRASLSVDDTRAWLAVPREAIDVAVEAEATTRGPDPRSVRQALPDAAVWLDPFSFTNPPWVEPDDRVLVVDSAGLRVAGPKAGADWRFLPLTAGPARDASGSPQLSLIEAAGLAMLMVTTSLGVSDAAQETARQACVAAGAAADVRLSVAPFEVEGAVQLLVLRDGQMVTLAAVGSSNTVTQDASFSTALAETDLATVKRALAGEAGLVAVHYLLRVAATGPQALALAGGSGAVLVVTDASTWRV
;
A
#
# COMPACT_ATOMS: atom_id res chain seq x y z
N MET A 1 32.66 37.60 -41.21
CA MET A 1 34.05 37.81 -40.76
C MET A 1 34.53 36.46 -40.25
N PHE A 2 35.50 35.83 -40.93
CA PHE A 2 35.99 34.47 -40.62
C PHE A 2 37.31 34.46 -39.84
N THR A 3 37.95 35.61 -39.72
CA THR A 3 39.26 35.79 -39.07
C THR A 3 39.24 35.18 -37.67
N GLY A 4 40.18 34.27 -37.43
CA GLY A 4 40.35 33.57 -36.16
C GLY A 4 39.53 32.29 -35.96
N LEU A 5 38.57 31.97 -36.83
CA LEU A 5 37.92 30.66 -36.79
C LEU A 5 38.93 29.54 -37.15
N PRO A 6 38.79 28.31 -36.61
CA PRO A 6 39.61 27.17 -37.04
C PRO A 6 39.45 26.92 -38.55
N ASP A 7 40.55 26.84 -39.29
CA ASP A 7 40.56 26.44 -40.70
C ASP A 7 40.60 24.91 -40.78
N PHE A 8 39.44 24.30 -41.05
CA PHE A 8 39.30 22.84 -41.03
C PHE A 8 40.09 22.11 -42.12
N GLY A 9 40.56 22.83 -43.16
CA GLY A 9 41.45 22.28 -44.18
C GLY A 9 42.92 22.28 -43.79
N ARG A 10 43.27 22.81 -42.60
CA ARG A 10 44.65 22.94 -42.11
C ARG A 10 44.77 22.39 -40.68
N PRO A 11 44.63 21.08 -40.48
CA PRO A 11 44.94 20.46 -39.19
C PRO A 11 46.44 20.62 -38.90
N GLU A 12 46.77 20.97 -37.66
CA GLU A 12 48.15 21.13 -37.20
C GLU A 12 48.29 20.53 -35.80
N ARG A 13 49.47 19.96 -35.53
CA ARG A 13 49.82 19.39 -34.24
C ARG A 13 51.01 20.14 -33.67
N SER A 14 50.83 20.78 -32.51
CA SER A 14 51.91 21.39 -31.73
C SER A 14 52.07 20.63 -30.42
N GLY A 15 53.15 19.84 -30.30
CA GLY A 15 53.37 18.97 -29.15
C GLY A 15 52.25 17.93 -28.97
N VAL A 16 51.55 18.02 -27.84
CA VAL A 16 50.43 17.14 -27.45
C VAL A 16 49.07 17.70 -27.94
N ALA A 17 49.00 18.98 -28.29
CA ALA A 17 47.78 19.62 -28.76
C ALA A 17 47.57 19.36 -30.26
N GLU A 18 46.42 18.78 -30.60
CA GLU A 18 45.92 18.66 -31.97
C GLU A 18 44.82 19.69 -32.19
N GLY A 19 44.91 20.47 -33.26
CA GLY A 19 43.95 21.53 -33.55
C GLY A 19 43.98 21.96 -35.00
N TYR A 20 43.46 23.16 -35.25
CA TYR A 20 43.38 23.74 -36.59
C TYR A 20 44.02 25.12 -36.61
N VAL A 21 44.77 25.43 -37.67
CA VAL A 21 45.32 26.78 -37.85
C VAL A 21 44.17 27.80 -37.84
N ALA A 22 44.31 28.88 -37.10
CA ALA A 22 43.34 29.96 -37.12
C ALA A 22 43.36 30.69 -38.47
N TYR A 23 42.20 30.80 -39.11
CA TYR A 23 42.04 31.45 -40.41
C TYR A 23 42.52 32.90 -40.36
N GLU A 24 43.40 33.27 -41.31
CA GLU A 24 44.07 34.59 -41.40
C GLU A 24 44.94 34.97 -40.19
N GLN A 25 45.32 34.01 -39.33
CA GLN A 25 46.18 34.25 -38.16
C GLN A 25 47.29 33.17 -38.08
N PRO A 26 48.37 33.31 -38.88
CA PRO A 26 49.49 32.36 -38.86
C PRO A 26 50.09 32.20 -37.45
N GLY A 27 50.42 30.97 -37.06
CA GLY A 27 51.01 30.65 -35.75
C GLY A 27 50.03 30.59 -34.57
N MET A 28 48.73 30.83 -34.80
CA MET A 28 47.66 30.63 -33.82
C MET A 28 46.93 29.32 -34.10
N LEU A 29 46.83 28.45 -33.09
CA LEU A 29 46.15 27.15 -33.15
C LEU A 29 44.82 27.23 -32.40
N SER A 30 43.73 26.82 -33.03
CA SER A 30 42.41 26.65 -32.39
C SER A 30 42.22 25.19 -32.00
N VAL A 31 42.17 24.91 -30.70
CA VAL A 31 42.12 23.57 -30.12
C VAL A 31 40.70 23.23 -29.69
N ALA A 32 40.15 22.16 -30.26
CA ALA A 32 38.86 21.62 -29.85
C ALA A 32 38.95 20.92 -28.49
N PRO A 33 37.87 20.89 -27.69
CA PRO A 33 37.83 20.04 -26.51
C PRO A 33 37.95 18.57 -26.90
N THR A 34 38.66 17.81 -26.07
CA THR A 34 38.94 16.38 -26.31
C THR A 34 38.25 15.48 -25.30
N SER A 35 37.88 16.03 -24.13
CA SER A 35 37.18 15.34 -23.05
C SER A 35 36.20 16.27 -22.34
N LEU A 36 35.33 15.67 -21.53
CA LEU A 36 34.58 16.38 -20.49
C LEU A 36 35.20 16.06 -19.14
N SER A 37 35.30 17.06 -18.27
CA SER A 37 35.55 16.86 -16.84
C SER A 37 34.22 16.76 -16.09
N PRO A 38 34.01 15.77 -15.22
CA PRO A 38 32.83 15.71 -14.39
C PRO A 38 32.95 16.62 -13.17
N GLU A 39 31.87 17.33 -12.85
CA GLU A 39 31.65 17.90 -11.52
C GLU A 39 31.19 16.81 -10.55
N PRO A 40 31.32 17.00 -9.22
CA PRO A 40 30.88 16.01 -8.25
C PRO A 40 29.40 15.63 -8.43
N LEU A 41 29.14 14.35 -8.69
CA LEU A 41 27.80 13.80 -8.81
C LEU A 41 27.04 13.93 -7.48
N GLN A 42 25.88 14.58 -7.53
CA GLN A 42 24.98 14.67 -6.37
C GLN A 42 23.81 13.72 -6.55
N VAL A 43 23.56 12.89 -5.53
CA VAL A 43 22.45 11.93 -5.51
C VAL A 43 21.64 12.13 -4.24
N ASP A 44 20.45 12.71 -4.36
CA ASP A 44 19.55 12.96 -3.24
C ASP A 44 18.41 11.92 -3.24
N GLN A 45 18.40 11.01 -2.27
CA GLN A 45 17.29 10.09 -2.04
C GLN A 45 16.26 10.73 -1.11
N TYR A 46 15.01 10.81 -1.55
CA TYR A 46 13.89 11.29 -0.75
C TYR A 46 13.01 10.12 -0.32
N LEU A 47 12.85 9.99 0.99
CA LEU A 47 11.96 9.03 1.64
C LEU A 47 10.80 9.79 2.25
N GLN A 48 9.57 9.50 1.84
CA GLN A 48 8.38 10.10 2.40
C GLN A 48 7.36 9.02 2.74
N GLU A 49 6.94 8.95 3.99
CA GLU A 49 5.79 8.14 4.37
C GLU A 49 4.52 8.81 3.83
N ARG A 50 3.75 8.06 3.01
CA ARG A 50 2.47 8.49 2.44
C ARG A 50 1.42 7.42 2.72
N ASP A 51 0.15 7.80 2.70
CA ASP A 51 -1.02 6.95 2.98
C ASP A 51 -0.87 5.49 2.48
N GLY A 52 -0.46 4.59 3.39
CA GLY A 52 -0.33 3.15 3.12
C GLY A 52 1.01 2.66 2.55
N GLY A 53 2.06 3.50 2.48
CA GLY A 53 3.39 3.04 2.08
C GLY A 53 4.48 4.12 2.04
N ILE A 54 5.72 3.66 1.90
CA ILE A 54 6.87 4.55 1.75
C ILE A 54 6.98 4.96 0.28
N ALA A 55 6.73 6.23 -0.02
CA ALA A 55 7.05 6.81 -1.31
C ALA A 55 8.52 7.19 -1.35
N GLN A 56 9.26 6.60 -2.29
CA GLN A 56 10.67 6.86 -2.48
C GLN A 56 10.95 7.34 -3.91
N PHE A 57 11.79 8.37 -4.04
CA PHE A 57 12.34 8.79 -5.33
C PHE A 57 13.76 9.33 -5.13
N THR A 58 14.55 9.34 -6.21
CA THR A 58 15.95 9.82 -6.18
C THR A 58 16.14 10.92 -7.21
N LEU A 59 16.84 12.00 -6.83
CA LEU A 59 17.30 13.04 -7.75
C LEU A 59 18.79 12.86 -8.01
N VAL A 60 19.19 12.89 -9.28
CA VAL A 60 20.58 12.79 -9.73
C VAL A 60 20.93 14.08 -10.44
N ALA A 61 21.92 14.81 -9.94
CA ALA A 61 22.44 16.02 -10.55
C ALA A 61 23.90 15.81 -10.94
N ALA A 62 24.18 15.89 -12.24
CA ALA A 62 25.53 15.78 -12.81
C ALA A 62 25.91 17.07 -13.54
N GLY A 63 27.13 17.56 -13.34
CA GLY A 63 27.68 18.70 -14.06
C GLY A 63 28.90 18.30 -14.88
N PHE A 64 29.17 19.00 -15.98
CA PHE A 64 30.31 18.72 -16.86
C PHE A 64 30.95 20.00 -17.37
N SER A 65 32.28 20.05 -17.41
CA SER A 65 33.07 21.13 -18.04
C SER A 65 33.88 20.60 -19.22
N PHE A 66 34.18 21.46 -20.20
CA PHE A 66 34.99 21.07 -21.36
C PHE A 66 36.47 21.13 -21.04
N GLU A 67 37.20 20.05 -21.32
CA GLU A 67 38.64 20.02 -21.21
C GLU A 67 39.28 20.11 -22.58
N THR A 68 40.22 21.04 -22.69
CA THR A 68 41.14 21.09 -23.82
C THR A 68 42.44 20.46 -23.37
N SER A 69 43.03 19.61 -24.21
CA SER A 69 44.38 19.06 -23.99
C SER A 69 45.44 20.15 -24.21
N THR A 70 45.41 21.19 -23.38
CA THR A 70 46.47 22.19 -23.27
C THR A 70 47.24 21.89 -21.99
N THR A 71 47.80 20.70 -21.88
CA THR A 71 48.82 20.46 -20.87
C THR A 71 50.01 21.33 -21.27
N ALA A 72 50.16 22.48 -20.61
CA ALA A 72 51.22 23.43 -20.83
C ALA A 72 52.56 22.70 -20.67
N THR A 73 53.13 22.30 -21.80
CA THR A 73 54.47 21.74 -21.85
C THR A 73 55.39 22.95 -21.95
N ASP A 74 56.24 23.11 -20.95
CA ASP A 74 57.30 24.13 -20.79
C ASP A 74 57.17 25.40 -21.68
N PRO A 75 56.74 26.56 -21.13
CA PRO A 75 56.49 27.79 -21.90
C PRO A 75 57.71 28.32 -22.67
N ALA A 76 58.90 27.74 -22.48
CA ALA A 76 60.12 28.08 -23.19
C ALA A 76 60.25 27.44 -24.60
N THR A 77 59.46 26.43 -24.95
CA THR A 77 59.62 25.67 -26.22
C THR A 77 58.45 25.74 -27.20
N ASP A 78 57.29 26.28 -26.82
CA ASP A 78 56.11 26.30 -27.69
C ASP A 78 55.97 27.65 -28.41
N THR A 79 56.29 27.69 -29.70
CA THR A 79 56.15 28.89 -30.54
C THR A 79 54.72 29.11 -31.06
N ALA A 80 53.81 28.16 -30.87
CA ALA A 80 52.43 28.27 -31.31
C ALA A 80 51.53 28.77 -30.16
N HIS A 81 50.78 29.85 -30.40
CA HIS A 81 49.77 30.29 -29.44
C HIS A 81 48.52 29.43 -29.63
N SER A 82 48.11 28.65 -28.63
CA SER A 82 46.85 27.90 -28.66
C SER A 82 45.71 28.68 -28.04
N ARG A 83 44.50 28.57 -28.59
CA ARG A 83 43.24 29.01 -27.96
C ARG A 83 42.14 27.95 -28.11
N PRO A 84 41.11 27.97 -27.26
CA PRO A 84 39.93 27.12 -27.45
C PRO A 84 39.22 27.42 -28.78
N ALA A 85 38.80 26.38 -29.49
CA ALA A 85 37.97 26.51 -30.67
C ALA A 85 36.58 27.06 -30.29
N PRO A 86 35.96 27.91 -31.12
CA PRO A 86 34.64 28.47 -30.84
C PRO A 86 33.58 27.38 -30.96
N LEU A 87 32.99 27.03 -29.81
CA LEU A 87 31.89 26.08 -29.72
C LEU A 87 30.58 26.76 -30.17
N GLY A 88 29.69 25.97 -30.75
CA GLY A 88 28.36 26.35 -31.17
C GLY A 88 27.30 25.78 -30.23
N GLU A 89 26.26 25.21 -30.81
CA GLU A 89 25.23 24.47 -30.07
C GLU A 89 25.80 23.15 -29.53
N GLY A 90 25.28 22.72 -28.39
CA GLY A 90 25.58 21.40 -27.85
C GLY A 90 24.40 20.77 -27.12
N TRP A 91 24.52 19.48 -26.89
CA TRP A 91 23.58 18.66 -26.14
C TRP A 91 24.36 17.71 -25.25
N VAL A 92 23.84 17.45 -24.05
CA VAL A 92 24.37 16.44 -23.14
C VAL A 92 23.29 15.41 -22.84
N ARG A 93 23.68 14.15 -22.80
CA ARG A 93 22.82 13.02 -22.45
C ARG A 93 23.54 12.15 -21.44
N LEU A 94 22.85 11.76 -20.38
CA LEU A 94 23.30 10.65 -19.53
C LEU A 94 23.05 9.34 -20.26
N VAL A 95 24.01 8.43 -20.18
CA VAL A 95 23.92 7.06 -20.65
C VAL A 95 24.06 6.12 -19.47
N ALA A 96 23.39 4.98 -19.51
CA ALA A 96 23.46 3.98 -18.47
C ALA A 96 23.47 2.59 -19.10
N PRO A 97 24.13 1.60 -18.47
CA PRO A 97 24.01 0.21 -18.90
C PRO A 97 22.53 -0.21 -18.94
N ALA A 98 22.18 -1.07 -19.90
CA ALA A 98 20.82 -1.57 -20.07
C ALA A 98 20.24 -2.19 -18.78
N ASP A 99 21.12 -2.74 -17.92
CA ASP A 99 20.75 -3.34 -16.63
C ASP A 99 20.24 -2.33 -15.59
N LEU A 100 20.63 -1.05 -15.67
CA LEU A 100 20.19 -0.02 -14.73
C LEU A 100 18.76 0.49 -15.03
N ARG A 101 18.20 0.16 -16.21
CA ARG A 101 16.83 0.46 -16.64
C ARG A 101 16.33 1.86 -16.23
N LEU A 102 17.11 2.89 -16.54
CA LEU A 102 16.69 4.27 -16.29
C LEU A 102 15.49 4.62 -17.19
N PRO A 103 14.54 5.46 -16.71
CA PRO A 103 13.41 5.88 -17.52
C PRO A 103 13.91 6.61 -18.77
N SER A 104 13.31 6.34 -19.93
CA SER A 104 13.74 6.94 -21.21
C SER A 104 13.70 8.47 -21.19
N THR A 105 12.80 9.05 -20.39
CA THR A 105 12.71 10.50 -20.16
C THR A 105 13.94 11.09 -19.46
N ALA A 106 14.66 10.29 -18.67
CA ALA A 106 15.91 10.69 -18.02
C ALA A 106 17.11 10.69 -18.97
N LEU A 107 16.99 10.00 -20.11
CA LEU A 107 18.04 9.88 -21.12
C LEU A 107 17.78 10.79 -22.32
N VAL A 108 16.82 11.72 -22.24
CA VAL A 108 16.57 12.68 -23.33
C VAL A 108 17.74 13.67 -23.36
N PRO A 109 18.35 13.91 -24.55
CA PRO A 109 19.37 14.94 -24.69
C PRO A 109 18.89 16.31 -24.21
N GLN A 110 19.66 16.94 -23.33
CA GLN A 110 19.39 18.28 -22.82
C GLN A 110 20.26 19.29 -23.58
N PRO A 111 19.68 20.40 -24.08
CA PRO A 111 20.45 21.44 -24.75
C PRO A 111 21.44 22.07 -23.77
N CYS A 112 22.61 22.41 -24.28
CA CYS A 112 23.75 22.85 -23.47
C CYS A 112 24.37 24.11 -24.11
N ASP A 113 24.65 25.13 -23.28
CA ASP A 113 25.32 26.35 -23.75
C ASP A 113 26.83 26.12 -23.76
N ALA A 114 27.33 25.56 -24.86
CA ALA A 114 28.74 25.30 -25.02
C ALA A 114 29.59 26.58 -25.14
N VAL A 115 28.97 27.74 -25.44
CA VAL A 115 29.65 29.04 -25.54
C VAL A 115 29.96 29.59 -24.15
N ALA A 116 29.06 29.42 -23.20
CA ALA A 116 29.24 29.91 -21.83
C ALA A 116 30.31 29.12 -21.05
N GLY A 117 30.54 27.83 -21.36
CA GLY A 117 31.58 27.01 -20.72
C GLY A 117 31.37 26.75 -19.22
N VAL A 118 30.17 26.99 -18.68
CA VAL A 118 29.90 27.15 -17.23
C VAL A 118 29.13 25.97 -16.62
N VAL A 119 29.53 24.73 -16.92
CA VAL A 119 28.90 23.51 -16.39
C VAL A 119 27.55 23.19 -17.04
N LEU A 120 27.39 21.94 -17.48
CA LEU A 120 26.14 21.43 -18.05
C LEU A 120 25.34 20.64 -17.00
N PRO A 121 24.44 21.27 -16.21
CA PRO A 121 23.69 20.55 -15.19
C PRO A 121 22.64 19.65 -15.85
N THR A 122 22.74 18.35 -15.60
CA THR A 122 21.71 17.37 -15.94
C THR A 122 21.03 16.92 -14.66
N LEU A 123 19.74 17.25 -14.52
CA LEU A 123 18.91 16.80 -13.40
C LEU A 123 17.97 15.67 -13.86
N VAL A 124 18.05 14.55 -13.17
CA VAL A 124 17.24 13.36 -13.44
C VAL A 124 16.48 12.95 -12.18
N ARG A 125 15.20 12.60 -12.35
CA ARG A 125 14.39 11.98 -11.29
C ARG A 125 14.19 10.50 -11.59
N LEU A 126 14.57 9.66 -10.63
CA LEU A 126 14.40 8.22 -10.64
C LEU A 126 13.32 7.80 -9.62
N ASP A 127 12.61 6.71 -9.91
CA ASP A 127 11.73 6.09 -8.93
C ASP A 127 12.53 5.41 -7.80
N GLY A 128 11.83 4.83 -6.82
CA GLY A 128 12.46 4.19 -5.67
C GLY A 128 13.38 3.03 -6.05
N VAL A 129 12.99 2.20 -7.02
CA VAL A 129 13.77 1.01 -7.39
C VAL A 129 15.01 1.39 -8.18
N ALA A 130 14.86 2.21 -9.23
CA ALA A 130 15.99 2.68 -10.03
C ALA A 130 16.97 3.52 -9.19
N GLY A 131 16.43 4.31 -8.26
CA GLY A 131 17.22 5.09 -7.31
C GLY A 131 18.06 4.22 -6.37
N GLU A 132 17.48 3.18 -5.77
CA GLU A 132 18.20 2.23 -4.92
C GLU A 132 19.26 1.44 -5.70
N LEU A 133 18.94 1.00 -6.92
CA LEU A 133 19.91 0.31 -7.78
C LEU A 133 21.09 1.22 -8.10
N LEU A 134 20.86 2.48 -8.49
CA LEU A 134 21.92 3.44 -8.74
C LEU A 134 22.78 3.65 -7.48
N VAL A 135 22.16 3.91 -6.33
CA VAL A 135 22.90 4.13 -5.07
C VAL A 135 23.69 2.90 -4.65
N GLY A 136 23.13 1.70 -4.79
CA GLY A 136 23.82 0.44 -4.51
C GLY A 136 25.05 0.26 -5.41
N THR A 137 24.93 0.56 -6.69
CA THR A 137 26.04 0.44 -7.65
C THR A 137 27.14 1.47 -7.43
N LEU A 138 26.78 2.72 -7.11
CA LEU A 138 27.74 3.77 -6.75
C LEU A 138 28.52 3.40 -5.49
N ARG A 139 27.84 2.87 -4.46
CA ARG A 139 28.49 2.37 -3.23
C ARG A 139 29.41 1.18 -3.49
N ALA A 140 29.10 0.36 -4.49
CA ALA A 140 29.94 -0.76 -4.91
C ALA A 140 31.11 -0.34 -5.83
N GLY A 141 31.25 0.96 -6.15
CA GLY A 141 32.29 1.46 -7.05
C GLY A 141 32.11 1.02 -8.51
N LEU A 142 30.88 0.64 -8.90
CA LEU A 142 30.57 0.22 -10.26
C LEU A 142 30.31 1.42 -11.15
N ARG A 143 30.82 1.38 -12.38
CA ARG A 143 30.55 2.39 -13.41
C ARG A 143 29.15 2.18 -13.98
N THR A 144 28.21 2.98 -13.51
CA THR A 144 26.78 2.81 -13.86
C THR A 144 26.15 4.00 -14.56
N LEU A 145 26.85 5.12 -14.62
CA LEU A 145 26.45 6.27 -15.41
C LEU A 145 27.62 6.69 -16.30
N GLY A 146 27.30 7.09 -17.52
CA GLY A 146 28.18 7.83 -18.41
C GLY A 146 27.47 9.11 -18.85
N ALA A 147 28.22 10.00 -19.48
CA ALA A 147 27.69 11.18 -20.14
C ALA A 147 28.29 11.30 -21.53
N VAL A 148 27.44 11.62 -22.50
CA VAL A 148 27.83 11.91 -23.87
C VAL A 148 27.38 13.33 -24.19
N ALA A 149 28.33 14.19 -24.55
CA ALA A 149 28.04 15.50 -25.09
C ALA A 149 28.31 15.53 -26.60
N LEU A 150 27.36 16.06 -27.34
CA LEU A 150 27.51 16.42 -28.73
C LEU A 150 27.64 17.92 -28.82
N VAL A 151 28.76 18.42 -29.33
CA VAL A 151 29.02 19.85 -29.42
C VAL A 151 29.46 20.18 -30.82
N THR A 152 28.94 21.27 -31.35
CA THR A 152 29.37 21.77 -32.65
C THR A 152 30.56 22.70 -32.50
N VAL A 153 31.54 22.59 -33.40
CA VAL A 153 32.64 23.54 -33.54
C VAL A 153 32.43 24.34 -34.81
N ARG A 154 32.49 25.66 -34.70
CA ARG A 154 32.38 26.56 -35.85
C ARG A 154 33.76 26.82 -36.43
N GLY A 155 33.91 26.66 -37.74
CA GLY A 155 35.18 26.85 -38.44
C GLY A 155 35.01 27.35 -39.86
N VAL A 156 36.12 27.48 -40.57
CA VAL A 156 36.13 27.70 -42.01
C VAL A 156 36.20 26.34 -42.69
N ALA A 157 35.28 26.07 -43.62
CA ALA A 157 35.25 24.84 -44.40
C ALA A 157 36.61 24.57 -45.05
N ALA A 158 36.98 23.29 -45.20
CA ALA A 158 38.15 22.93 -46.00
C ALA A 158 38.05 23.52 -47.42
N ARG A 159 39.18 24.00 -47.95
CA ARG A 159 39.27 24.70 -49.24
C ARG A 159 40.12 23.91 -50.23
N CYS A 160 39.62 23.78 -51.44
CA CYS A 160 40.33 23.15 -52.55
C CYS A 160 39.84 23.74 -53.89
N GLN A 161 40.53 23.40 -54.99
CA GLN A 161 40.08 23.81 -56.32
C GLN A 161 38.79 23.08 -56.70
N GLY A 162 37.90 23.78 -57.40
CA GLY A 162 36.70 23.20 -57.99
C GLY A 162 35.41 23.91 -57.59
N ARG A 163 34.33 23.52 -58.26
CA ARG A 163 32.99 24.05 -58.03
C ARG A 163 32.04 22.90 -57.70
N LEU A 164 31.38 23.03 -56.57
CA LEU A 164 30.41 22.07 -56.03
C LEU A 164 29.00 22.50 -56.44
N THR A 165 28.25 21.63 -57.09
CA THR A 165 26.82 21.78 -57.35
C THR A 165 26.07 20.67 -56.64
N VAL A 166 25.00 21.03 -55.91
CA VAL A 166 24.20 20.10 -55.09
C VAL A 166 22.74 20.23 -55.48
N ASP A 167 22.17 19.16 -56.04
CA ASP A 167 20.73 18.91 -56.14
C ASP A 167 20.23 18.38 -54.78
N VAL A 168 19.43 19.20 -54.10
CA VAL A 168 19.00 18.93 -52.71
C VAL A 168 18.01 17.78 -52.65
N ASP A 169 17.16 17.63 -53.66
CA ASP A 169 16.15 16.57 -53.70
C ASP A 169 16.84 15.22 -53.95
N ALA A 170 17.76 15.17 -54.91
CA ALA A 170 18.55 13.98 -55.18
C ALA A 170 19.44 13.58 -53.99
N LEU A 171 20.06 14.56 -53.31
CA LEU A 171 20.85 14.34 -52.11
C LEU A 171 19.99 13.81 -50.96
N SER A 172 18.86 14.46 -50.67
CA SER A 172 18.00 14.08 -49.55
C SER A 172 17.37 12.70 -49.76
N ASN A 173 16.96 12.39 -50.99
CA ASN A 173 16.46 11.06 -51.34
C ASN A 173 17.54 9.98 -51.27
N GLY A 174 18.79 10.33 -51.62
CA GLY A 174 19.93 9.41 -51.57
C GLY A 174 20.41 9.10 -50.15
N ILE A 175 20.38 10.11 -49.27
CA ILE A 175 20.77 9.98 -47.86
C ILE A 175 19.65 9.32 -47.02
N GLY A 176 18.40 9.65 -47.32
CA GLY A 176 17.23 9.19 -46.57
C GLY A 176 16.97 10.00 -45.30
N PRO A 177 15.89 9.67 -44.57
CA PRO A 177 15.43 10.46 -43.42
C PRO A 177 16.17 10.16 -42.11
N ALA A 178 16.99 9.11 -42.07
CA ALA A 178 17.70 8.70 -40.86
C ALA A 178 18.93 9.59 -40.59
N PRO A 179 19.27 9.86 -39.32
CA PRO A 179 20.52 10.51 -38.96
C PRO A 179 21.75 9.81 -39.54
N VAL A 180 22.71 10.57 -40.03
CA VAL A 180 23.95 10.02 -40.62
C VAL A 180 25.17 10.33 -39.76
N ARG A 181 25.94 9.29 -39.44
CA ARG A 181 27.21 9.41 -38.71
C ARG A 181 28.23 10.20 -39.55
N PRO A 182 29.05 11.09 -38.95
CA PRO A 182 29.99 11.93 -39.71
C PRO A 182 30.95 11.12 -40.61
N ALA A 183 31.48 10.00 -40.11
CA ALA A 183 32.41 9.15 -40.86
C ALA A 183 31.76 8.52 -42.11
N ASN A 184 30.50 8.11 -42.01
CA ASN A 184 29.75 7.55 -43.15
C ASN A 184 29.52 8.63 -44.22
N LEU A 185 29.18 9.85 -43.80
CA LEU A 185 28.95 10.96 -44.72
C LEU A 185 30.24 11.34 -45.47
N GLU A 186 31.39 11.33 -44.80
CA GLU A 186 32.70 11.51 -45.43
C GLU A 186 33.06 10.37 -46.38
N GLU A 187 32.77 9.12 -46.03
CA GLU A 187 32.97 7.97 -46.92
C GLU A 187 32.11 8.07 -48.18
N TRP A 188 30.83 8.42 -48.04
CA TRP A 188 29.93 8.62 -49.17
C TRP A 188 30.36 9.80 -50.03
N ALA A 189 30.86 10.88 -49.43
CA ALA A 189 31.42 12.01 -50.18
C ALA A 189 32.64 11.60 -51.03
N ARG A 190 33.50 10.70 -50.51
CA ARG A 190 34.63 10.14 -51.29
C ARG A 190 34.16 9.22 -52.43
N ALA A 191 33.10 8.45 -52.20
CA ALA A 191 32.52 7.56 -53.21
C ALA A 191 31.66 8.29 -54.25
N GLY A 192 31.22 9.51 -53.94
CA GLY A 192 30.28 10.30 -54.73
C GLY A 192 28.88 10.27 -54.10
N LEU A 193 28.43 11.43 -53.60
CA LEU A 193 27.09 11.59 -53.05
C LEU A 193 26.04 11.75 -54.16
N PRO A 194 24.84 11.15 -54.02
CA PRO A 194 23.74 11.39 -54.94
C PRO A 194 23.40 12.88 -55.05
N GLY A 195 23.17 13.37 -56.27
CA GLY A 195 22.86 14.78 -56.50
C GLY A 195 24.03 15.75 -56.33
N VAL A 196 25.24 15.27 -56.00
CA VAL A 196 26.42 16.11 -55.78
C VAL A 196 27.40 15.95 -56.94
N THR A 197 27.74 17.06 -57.58
CA THR A 197 28.72 17.10 -58.67
C THR A 197 29.80 18.11 -58.37
N VAL A 198 31.07 17.72 -58.55
CA VAL A 198 32.22 18.62 -58.42
C VAL A 198 32.94 18.73 -59.76
N THR A 199 33.06 19.93 -60.29
CA THR A 199 33.86 20.22 -61.49
C THR A 199 35.23 20.77 -61.08
N GLU A 200 36.31 20.35 -61.76
CA GLU A 200 37.70 20.83 -61.52
C GLU A 200 38.24 20.52 -60.10
N GLY A 201 37.91 19.34 -59.57
CA GLY A 201 38.32 18.93 -58.22
C GLY A 201 39.83 18.69 -58.06
N PRO A 202 40.36 18.77 -56.83
CA PRO A 202 41.76 18.47 -56.54
C PRO A 202 42.06 16.98 -56.74
N GLY A 203 43.35 16.62 -56.85
CA GLY A 203 43.77 15.22 -56.81
C GLY A 203 43.62 14.54 -55.44
N ASP A 204 43.48 15.30 -54.35
CA ASP A 204 43.29 14.78 -53.01
C ASP A 204 41.81 14.59 -52.68
N VAL A 205 41.37 13.33 -52.74
CA VAL A 205 39.99 12.89 -52.51
C VAL A 205 39.54 13.12 -51.06
N HIS A 206 40.45 13.12 -50.08
CA HIS A 206 40.09 13.35 -48.67
C HIS A 206 39.79 14.82 -48.41
N LEU A 207 40.66 15.71 -48.89
CA LEU A 207 40.44 17.15 -48.79
C LEU A 207 39.16 17.57 -49.51
N LEU A 208 38.91 17.00 -50.70
CA LEU A 208 37.67 17.23 -51.44
C LEU A 208 36.43 16.78 -50.64
N ALA A 209 36.44 15.55 -50.11
CA ALA A 209 35.31 15.03 -49.35
C ALA A 209 35.00 15.90 -48.13
N SER A 210 36.00 16.30 -47.35
CA SER A 210 35.82 17.20 -46.21
C SER A 210 35.27 18.57 -46.64
N ALA A 211 35.78 19.15 -47.73
CA ALA A 211 35.29 20.44 -48.25
C ALA A 211 33.82 20.39 -48.71
N VAL A 212 33.39 19.24 -49.27
CA VAL A 212 32.01 18.98 -49.68
C VAL A 212 31.11 18.78 -48.46
N VAL A 213 31.50 17.92 -47.51
CA VAL A 213 30.73 17.63 -46.30
C VAL A 213 30.54 18.87 -45.45
N ASP A 214 31.60 19.65 -45.20
CA ASP A 214 31.54 20.88 -44.40
C ASP A 214 30.48 21.87 -44.93
N ARG A 215 30.35 22.00 -46.27
CA ARG A 215 29.38 22.90 -46.92
C ARG A 215 27.96 22.34 -46.92
N ILE A 216 27.81 21.05 -47.19
CA ILE A 216 26.51 20.37 -47.17
C ILE A 216 25.91 20.42 -45.77
N VAL A 217 26.68 20.01 -44.76
CA VAL A 217 26.24 19.97 -43.36
C VAL A 217 25.87 21.36 -42.86
N ALA A 218 26.73 22.36 -43.08
CA ALA A 218 26.48 23.72 -42.61
C ALA A 218 25.20 24.34 -43.16
N ARG A 219 24.68 23.82 -44.28
CA ARG A 219 23.47 24.34 -44.93
C ARG A 219 22.22 23.49 -44.70
N LEU A 220 22.36 22.17 -44.68
CA LEU A 220 21.23 21.24 -44.82
C LEU A 220 21.00 20.34 -43.61
N ALA A 221 21.94 20.29 -42.66
CA ALA A 221 21.87 19.36 -41.54
C ALA A 221 21.86 20.05 -40.17
N ALA A 222 21.19 19.42 -39.22
CA ALA A 222 21.24 19.72 -37.80
C ALA A 222 21.92 18.55 -37.05
N PRO A 223 22.72 18.82 -36.02
CA PRO A 223 23.31 17.77 -35.20
C PRO A 223 22.22 17.05 -34.39
N VAL A 224 22.36 15.73 -34.25
CA VAL A 224 21.43 14.88 -33.49
C VAL A 224 22.17 13.66 -32.92
N PHE A 225 21.58 12.98 -31.94
CA PHE A 225 22.01 11.64 -31.53
C PHE A 225 21.45 10.59 -32.51
N VAL A 226 22.32 9.72 -33.02
CA VAL A 226 21.93 8.58 -33.88
C VAL A 226 21.45 7.41 -33.02
N ASP A 227 22.14 7.17 -31.92
CA ASP A 227 21.83 6.15 -30.92
C ASP A 227 22.16 6.68 -29.51
N GLU A 228 22.33 5.79 -28.52
CA GLU A 228 22.61 6.20 -27.14
C GLU A 228 23.97 6.90 -26.99
N GLU A 229 24.93 6.56 -27.84
CA GLU A 229 26.30 6.99 -27.69
C GLU A 229 26.80 7.84 -28.87
N GLU A 230 26.24 7.70 -30.06
CA GLU A 230 26.80 8.31 -31.27
C GLU A 230 26.04 9.56 -31.72
N GLY A 231 26.81 10.55 -32.18
CA GLY A 231 26.31 11.76 -32.82
C GLY A 231 26.27 11.63 -34.34
N GLY A 232 25.37 12.39 -34.95
CA GLY A 232 25.20 12.43 -36.40
C GLY A 232 24.50 13.69 -36.87
N TRP A 233 24.14 13.66 -38.14
CA TRP A 233 23.55 14.76 -38.87
C TRP A 233 22.15 14.36 -39.35
N GLN A 234 21.14 15.10 -38.92
CA GLN A 234 19.77 15.01 -39.42
C GLN A 234 19.59 16.03 -40.55
N PHE A 235 19.27 15.54 -41.75
CA PHE A 235 18.96 16.42 -42.88
C PHE A 235 17.50 16.88 -42.82
N ALA A 236 17.26 18.16 -43.09
CA ALA A 236 15.93 18.75 -43.02
C ALA A 236 15.05 18.31 -44.20
N GLU A 237 13.82 17.86 -43.92
CA GLU A 237 12.88 17.31 -44.92
C GLU A 237 12.28 18.39 -45.86
N GLN A 238 12.42 19.68 -45.54
CA GLN A 238 11.76 20.78 -46.26
C GLN A 238 12.69 21.97 -46.55
N VAL A 239 13.63 21.80 -47.46
CA VAL A 239 14.34 22.94 -48.06
C VAL A 239 13.71 23.24 -49.42
N ARG A 240 13.07 24.42 -49.58
CA ARG A 240 12.32 24.82 -50.79
C ARG A 240 13.19 25.16 -52.02
N THR A 241 14.49 24.88 -51.97
CA THR A 241 15.44 25.24 -53.03
C THR A 241 16.03 23.97 -53.63
N SER A 242 15.87 23.79 -54.94
CA SER A 242 16.23 22.53 -55.61
C SER A 242 17.73 22.37 -55.90
N THR A 243 18.51 23.46 -56.00
CA THR A 243 19.93 23.37 -56.34
C THR A 243 20.77 24.51 -55.75
N PHE A 244 21.97 24.19 -55.24
CA PHE A 244 22.98 25.15 -54.79
C PHE A 244 24.29 24.98 -55.55
N THR A 245 25.09 26.04 -55.62
CA THR A 245 26.45 25.99 -56.18
C THR A 245 27.42 26.78 -55.30
N TRP A 246 28.56 26.18 -55.01
CA TRP A 246 29.65 26.77 -54.22
C TRP A 246 30.96 26.70 -54.97
N ASP A 247 31.76 27.76 -54.86
CA ASP A 247 33.19 27.69 -55.15
C ASP A 247 33.91 27.06 -53.94
N LEU A 248 34.67 25.98 -54.16
CA LEU A 248 35.36 25.28 -53.09
C LEU A 248 36.60 26.03 -52.59
N THR A 249 37.05 27.07 -53.30
CA THR A 249 38.16 27.95 -52.89
C THR A 249 37.72 29.04 -51.93
N GLU A 250 36.44 29.42 -51.96
CA GLU A 250 35.88 30.47 -51.11
C GLU A 250 35.74 30.01 -49.65
N PRO A 251 36.05 30.88 -48.66
CA PRO A 251 35.83 30.59 -47.26
C PRO A 251 34.33 30.58 -46.94
N VAL A 252 33.86 29.49 -46.35
CA VAL A 252 32.47 29.31 -45.90
C VAL A 252 32.47 28.90 -44.43
N LEU A 253 31.51 29.42 -43.65
CA LEU A 253 31.33 28.98 -42.26
C LEU A 253 30.88 27.51 -42.27
N ALA A 254 31.68 26.65 -41.66
CA ALA A 254 31.42 25.24 -41.50
C ALA A 254 31.15 24.89 -40.04
N VAL A 255 30.49 23.76 -39.84
CA VAL A 255 30.22 23.21 -38.52
C VAL A 255 30.66 21.75 -38.51
N ARG A 256 31.47 21.37 -37.52
CA ARG A 256 31.85 19.97 -37.25
C ARG A 256 31.29 19.52 -35.92
N LEU A 257 30.90 18.25 -35.84
CA LEU A 257 30.35 17.65 -34.63
C LEU A 257 31.48 16.98 -33.84
N LEU A 258 31.62 17.38 -32.59
CA LEU A 258 32.45 16.70 -31.61
C LEU A 258 31.57 15.84 -30.73
N ARG A 259 32.04 14.62 -30.49
CA ARG A 259 31.49 13.71 -29.49
C ARG A 259 32.47 13.64 -28.34
N LEU A 260 32.03 14.02 -27.16
CA LEU A 260 32.80 13.97 -25.93
C LEU A 260 32.12 13.01 -24.96
N THR A 261 32.91 12.18 -24.28
CA THR A 261 32.40 11.21 -23.31
C THR A 261 33.07 11.41 -21.97
N CYS A 262 32.33 11.20 -20.89
CA CYS A 262 32.87 11.22 -19.54
C CYS A 262 32.10 10.26 -18.64
N ASP A 263 32.79 9.78 -17.61
CA ASP A 263 32.19 9.06 -16.50
C ASP A 263 31.95 10.05 -15.35
N PRO A 264 30.70 10.42 -15.02
CA PRO A 264 30.39 11.35 -13.93
C PRO A 264 30.85 10.86 -12.55
N VAL A 265 31.22 9.58 -12.40
CA VAL A 265 31.61 8.98 -11.12
C VAL A 265 33.13 9.02 -10.91
N LEU A 266 33.94 9.10 -11.97
CA LEU A 266 35.42 8.95 -11.90
C LEU A 266 36.22 10.25 -11.67
N GLY A 267 35.59 11.35 -11.26
CA GLY A 267 36.33 12.59 -10.99
C GLY A 267 37.40 12.38 -9.91
N GLU A 268 38.60 12.95 -10.08
CA GLU A 268 39.77 12.83 -9.16
C GLU A 268 39.50 13.30 -7.70
N ARG A 269 38.28 13.80 -7.41
CA ARG A 269 37.80 14.26 -6.10
C ARG A 269 36.45 13.64 -5.65
N GLY A 270 35.86 12.73 -6.43
CA GLY A 270 34.42 12.44 -6.36
C GLY A 270 34.02 11.18 -5.60
N ASP A 271 33.90 11.24 -4.27
CA ASP A 271 32.90 10.41 -3.60
C ASP A 271 31.53 10.94 -4.05
N ALA A 272 30.76 10.14 -4.78
CA ALA A 272 29.38 10.48 -5.10
C ALA A 272 28.65 10.83 -3.80
N VAL A 273 28.17 12.07 -3.68
CA VAL A 273 27.56 12.52 -2.43
C VAL A 273 26.12 12.04 -2.43
N VAL A 274 25.92 10.83 -1.91
CA VAL A 274 24.58 10.27 -1.67
C VAL A 274 24.05 10.86 -0.38
N ARG A 275 23.05 11.74 -0.49
CA ARG A 275 22.31 12.28 0.67
C ARG A 275 20.97 11.60 0.76
N ARG A 276 20.56 11.27 1.98
CA ARG A 276 19.23 10.76 2.27
C ARG A 276 18.45 11.84 3.01
N HIS A 277 17.28 12.17 2.49
CA HIS A 277 16.34 13.12 3.05
C HIS A 277 15.11 12.35 3.51
N GLU A 278 14.88 12.33 4.82
CA GLU A 278 13.64 11.84 5.40
C GLU A 278 12.67 13.02 5.47
N VAL A 279 11.64 12.97 4.64
CA VAL A 279 10.60 13.99 4.58
C VAL A 279 9.49 13.55 5.53
N PRO A 280 9.19 14.32 6.60
CA PRO A 280 8.08 14.01 7.48
C PRO A 280 6.78 13.85 6.67
N PRO A 281 5.87 12.96 7.08
CA PRO A 281 4.56 12.88 6.44
C PRO A 281 3.91 14.27 6.50
N LEU A 282 3.51 14.76 5.33
CA LEU A 282 2.75 16.00 5.27
C LEU A 282 1.34 15.65 5.74
N THR A 283 0.97 16.07 6.95
CA THR A 283 -0.42 15.99 7.40
C THR A 283 -1.23 16.99 6.58
N ASP A 284 -1.78 16.55 5.44
CA ASP A 284 -2.60 17.38 4.56
C ASP A 284 -4.04 17.57 5.10
N GLY A 285 -4.28 17.11 6.33
CA GLY A 285 -5.57 17.11 6.99
C GLY A 285 -6.43 15.90 6.62
N ARG A 286 -5.93 14.93 5.85
CA ARG A 286 -6.66 13.69 5.55
C ARG A 286 -6.28 12.61 6.56
N GLU A 287 -7.15 12.41 7.54
CA GLU A 287 -6.99 11.33 8.51
C GLU A 287 -7.71 10.08 8.02
N GLN A 288 -6.97 8.98 7.79
CA GLN A 288 -7.57 7.69 7.47
C GLN A 288 -8.02 6.99 8.76
N VAL A 289 -9.32 6.76 8.88
CA VAL A 289 -9.92 6.00 9.99
C VAL A 289 -10.31 4.62 9.48
N THR A 290 -9.81 3.57 10.14
CA THR A 290 -10.08 2.17 9.81
C THR A 290 -11.03 1.58 10.85
N VAL A 291 -12.28 1.41 10.46
CA VAL A 291 -13.35 0.93 11.34
C VAL A 291 -13.38 -0.60 11.31
N HIS A 292 -13.19 -1.20 12.48
CA HIS A 292 -13.35 -2.64 12.67
C HIS A 292 -14.79 -2.94 13.11
N SER A 293 -15.32 -4.09 12.69
CA SER A 293 -16.64 -4.56 13.13
C SER A 293 -16.52 -5.90 13.83
N THR A 294 -17.27 -6.09 14.91
CA THR A 294 -17.37 -7.40 15.57
C THR A 294 -18.43 -8.32 14.95
N LEU A 295 -19.06 -7.89 13.83
CA LEU A 295 -19.94 -8.73 13.05
C LEU A 295 -19.14 -9.90 12.42
N PRO A 296 -19.58 -11.16 12.57
CA PRO A 296 -18.87 -12.30 11.98
C PRO A 296 -19.01 -12.35 10.45
N ALA A 297 -20.20 -11.99 9.97
CA ALA A 297 -20.58 -11.82 8.57
C ALA A 297 -21.76 -10.83 8.51
N MET A 298 -22.23 -10.48 7.31
CA MET A 298 -23.47 -9.71 7.20
C MET A 298 -24.64 -10.59 7.69
N PRO A 299 -25.37 -10.21 8.76
CA PRO A 299 -26.46 -11.02 9.29
C PRO A 299 -27.66 -11.03 8.33
N ALA A 300 -28.43 -12.11 8.38
CA ALA A 300 -29.68 -12.23 7.64
C ALA A 300 -30.64 -11.07 7.99
N GLY A 301 -31.30 -10.54 6.96
CA GLY A 301 -32.14 -9.35 7.05
C GLY A 301 -31.38 -8.03 6.96
N ALA A 302 -30.05 -7.99 7.11
CA ALA A 302 -29.26 -6.78 6.88
C ALA A 302 -28.84 -6.65 5.42
N VAL A 303 -29.22 -5.55 4.77
CA VAL A 303 -28.89 -5.22 3.38
C VAL A 303 -27.53 -4.50 3.30
N VAL A 304 -27.30 -3.55 4.21
CA VAL A 304 -26.04 -2.81 4.30
C VAL A 304 -25.82 -2.34 5.74
N ALA A 305 -24.56 -2.37 6.19
CA ALA A 305 -24.11 -1.77 7.43
C ALA A 305 -23.11 -0.66 7.12
N SER A 306 -23.22 0.47 7.81
CA SER A 306 -22.36 1.64 7.63
C SER A 306 -22.07 2.34 8.93
N VAL A 307 -20.96 3.08 8.96
CA VAL A 307 -20.54 3.89 10.09
C VAL A 307 -20.25 5.29 9.58
N ARG A 308 -20.97 6.27 10.13
CA ARG A 308 -20.75 7.68 9.86
C ARG A 308 -19.80 8.26 10.91
N LEU A 309 -18.75 8.90 10.44
CA LEU A 309 -17.76 9.63 11.24
C LEU A 309 -18.04 11.12 11.06
N THR A 310 -18.24 11.86 12.15
CA THR A 310 -18.50 13.30 12.09
C THR A 310 -17.59 14.06 13.04
N ALA A 311 -16.62 14.81 12.50
CA ALA A 311 -15.83 15.75 13.29
C ALA A 311 -16.55 17.10 13.39
N PRO A 312 -16.81 17.61 14.62
CA PRO A 312 -17.51 18.87 14.83
C PRO A 312 -16.70 20.05 14.26
N PRO A 313 -17.29 21.20 13.95
CA PRO A 313 -16.54 22.38 13.51
C PRO A 313 -15.40 22.77 14.47
N ALA A 314 -14.26 23.22 13.92
CA ALA A 314 -13.08 23.70 14.65
C ALA A 314 -12.65 25.10 14.14
N PRO A 315 -13.43 26.17 14.38
CA PRO A 315 -13.10 27.52 13.92
C PRO A 315 -11.84 28.08 14.61
N PRO A 316 -11.01 28.90 13.92
CA PRO A 316 -11.22 29.40 12.55
C PRO A 316 -10.80 28.43 11.45
N VAL A 317 -10.07 27.36 11.80
CA VAL A 317 -9.34 26.52 10.84
C VAL A 317 -10.27 25.65 9.99
N ARG A 318 -11.38 25.18 10.58
CA ARG A 318 -12.41 24.40 9.90
C ARG A 318 -13.82 24.83 10.36
N PRO A 319 -14.48 25.77 9.67
CA PRO A 319 -15.76 26.34 10.13
C PRO A 319 -16.96 25.39 10.01
N PHE A 320 -16.85 24.31 9.23
CA PHE A 320 -17.91 23.33 9.01
C PHE A 320 -17.51 21.95 9.56
N ALA A 321 -18.50 21.13 9.91
CA ALA A 321 -18.24 19.75 10.30
C ALA A 321 -17.65 18.96 9.12
N ALA A 322 -16.69 18.09 9.40
CA ALA A 322 -16.22 17.11 8.42
C ALA A 322 -16.95 15.80 8.66
N ALA A 323 -17.43 15.16 7.60
CA ALA A 323 -18.10 13.88 7.71
C ALA A 323 -17.56 12.90 6.67
N ALA A 324 -17.45 11.64 7.08
CA ALA A 324 -17.10 10.52 6.22
C ALA A 324 -17.99 9.32 6.56
N THR A 325 -18.11 8.36 5.64
CA THR A 325 -18.89 7.14 5.87
C THR A 325 -18.11 5.94 5.41
N ALA A 326 -17.90 4.99 6.33
CA ALA A 326 -17.31 3.69 6.04
C ALA A 326 -18.44 2.67 5.84
N ARG A 327 -18.44 1.95 4.71
CA ARG A 327 -19.35 0.83 4.49
C ARG A 327 -18.71 -0.44 5.03
N LEU A 328 -19.38 -1.10 5.98
CA LEU A 328 -18.87 -2.32 6.60
C LEU A 328 -19.08 -3.51 5.66
N VAL A 329 -18.04 -4.33 5.50
CA VAL A 329 -18.08 -5.63 4.80
C VAL A 329 -17.46 -6.67 5.72
N PRO A 330 -18.16 -7.10 6.78
CA PRO A 330 -17.58 -7.99 7.78
C PRO A 330 -17.14 -9.33 7.15
N PRO A 331 -16.05 -9.94 7.64
CA PRO A 331 -15.25 -9.52 8.79
C PRO A 331 -14.15 -8.48 8.47
N THR A 332 -14.07 -8.03 7.21
CA THR A 332 -13.02 -7.11 6.76
C THR A 332 -13.24 -5.71 7.34
N PRO A 333 -12.19 -5.03 7.84
CA PRO A 333 -12.29 -3.64 8.27
C PRO A 333 -12.63 -2.72 7.10
N ALA A 334 -13.26 -1.58 7.40
CA ALA A 334 -13.64 -0.58 6.41
C ALA A 334 -12.89 0.73 6.67
N SER A 335 -12.32 1.36 5.64
CA SER A 335 -11.66 2.66 5.78
C SER A 335 -12.54 3.81 5.31
N ALA A 336 -12.42 4.94 5.98
CA ALA A 336 -12.96 6.23 5.56
C ALA A 336 -11.95 7.33 5.81
N THR A 337 -11.90 8.34 4.94
CA THR A 337 -11.00 9.48 5.08
C THR A 337 -11.77 10.68 5.64
N LEU A 338 -11.32 11.18 6.79
CA LEU A 338 -11.87 12.36 7.43
C LEU A 338 -11.01 13.58 7.08
N HIS A 339 -11.65 14.62 6.53
CA HIS A 339 -10.97 15.85 6.12
C HIS A 339 -10.94 16.87 7.25
N LEU A 340 -9.88 16.83 8.05
CA LEU A 340 -9.57 17.77 9.11
C LEU A 340 -8.66 18.91 8.60
N ALA A 341 -8.41 19.91 9.44
CA ALA A 341 -7.36 20.87 9.16
C ALA A 341 -5.96 20.27 9.41
N PRO A 342 -4.90 20.73 8.70
CA PRO A 342 -3.53 20.32 8.99
C PRO A 342 -3.16 20.51 10.47
N GLY A 343 -2.72 19.44 11.14
CA GLY A 343 -2.37 19.44 12.56
C GLY A 343 -3.54 19.42 13.55
N GLU A 344 -4.79 19.34 13.08
CA GLU A 344 -5.96 19.16 13.93
C GLU A 344 -5.98 17.75 14.55
N ALA A 345 -6.19 17.65 15.86
CA ALA A 345 -6.28 16.36 16.53
C ALA A 345 -7.51 15.56 16.07
N LEU A 346 -7.34 14.26 15.83
CA LEU A 346 -8.42 13.37 15.43
C LEU A 346 -9.46 13.25 16.55
N ALA A 347 -10.63 13.88 16.36
CA ALA A 347 -11.76 13.77 17.28
C ALA A 347 -13.09 13.85 16.53
N TYR A 348 -13.92 12.81 16.66
CA TYR A 348 -15.14 12.65 15.88
C TYR A 348 -16.23 11.90 16.66
N ASP A 349 -17.47 12.06 16.22
CA ASP A 349 -18.60 11.26 16.66
C ASP A 349 -18.77 10.08 15.69
N LEU A 350 -18.93 8.89 16.23
CA LEU A 350 -19.15 7.65 15.50
C LEU A 350 -20.61 7.24 15.67
N GLU A 351 -21.33 7.11 14.56
CA GLU A 351 -22.73 6.67 14.51
C GLU A 351 -22.86 5.50 13.53
N GLY A 352 -23.18 4.33 14.05
CA GLY A 352 -23.42 3.13 13.24
C GLY A 352 -24.86 3.04 12.76
N SER A 353 -25.07 2.46 11.59
CA SER A 353 -26.42 2.20 11.05
C SER A 353 -26.45 0.95 10.18
N VAL A 354 -27.62 0.30 10.16
CA VAL A 354 -27.91 -0.87 9.33
C VAL A 354 -29.24 -0.68 8.63
N VAL A 355 -29.29 -1.01 7.33
CA VAL A 355 -30.55 -1.12 6.59
C VAL A 355 -31.05 -2.55 6.73
N LEU A 356 -32.21 -2.71 7.36
CA LEU A 356 -32.87 -4.00 7.57
C LEU A 356 -34.05 -4.20 6.62
N GLU A 357 -34.29 -5.45 6.23
CA GLU A 357 -35.47 -5.88 5.50
C GLU A 357 -36.73 -5.81 6.38
N THR A 358 -37.86 -5.43 5.77
CA THR A 358 -39.18 -5.43 6.40
C THR A 358 -40.22 -6.01 5.45
N ASP A 359 -41.44 -6.25 5.95
CA ASP A 359 -42.59 -6.67 5.15
C ASP A 359 -43.13 -5.59 4.18
N GLN A 360 -42.71 -4.32 4.33
CA GLN A 360 -43.14 -3.21 3.47
C GLN A 360 -42.02 -2.70 2.57
N ALA A 361 -40.92 -2.24 3.16
CA ALA A 361 -39.75 -1.68 2.48
C ALA A 361 -38.55 -1.63 3.45
N PRO A 362 -37.29 -1.73 2.97
CA PRO A 362 -36.14 -1.66 3.86
C PRO A 362 -36.12 -0.40 4.73
N ARG A 363 -35.71 -0.53 5.99
CA ARG A 363 -35.66 0.54 7.00
C ARG A 363 -34.25 0.69 7.55
N THR A 364 -33.78 1.91 7.71
CA THR A 364 -32.51 2.20 8.38
C THR A 364 -32.74 2.23 9.88
N VAL A 365 -32.01 1.40 10.61
CA VAL A 365 -31.89 1.44 12.07
C VAL A 365 -30.53 2.04 12.40
N ALA A 366 -30.49 3.01 13.30
CA ALA A 366 -29.26 3.65 13.74
C ALA A 366 -28.97 3.28 15.21
N GLY A 367 -27.69 3.11 15.53
CA GLY A 367 -27.25 2.97 16.92
C GLY A 367 -27.02 4.33 17.56
N GLN A 368 -26.64 4.29 18.85
CA GLN A 368 -26.33 5.50 19.59
C GLN A 368 -24.99 6.08 19.14
N SER A 369 -24.98 7.39 18.85
CA SER A 369 -23.74 8.11 18.54
C SER A 369 -22.81 8.16 19.77
N ARG A 370 -21.52 7.87 19.58
CA ARG A 370 -20.49 7.95 20.63
C ARG A 370 -19.29 8.78 20.20
N ARG A 371 -18.71 9.51 21.15
CA ARG A 371 -17.50 10.31 20.92
C ARG A 371 -16.25 9.42 20.86
N VAL A 372 -15.37 9.69 19.90
CA VAL A 372 -14.06 9.03 19.73
C VAL A 372 -12.97 10.10 19.65
N THR A 373 -11.86 9.88 20.35
CA THR A 373 -10.73 10.82 20.44
C THR A 373 -9.40 10.08 20.27
N ALA A 374 -8.54 10.56 19.38
CA ALA A 374 -7.21 10.02 19.11
C ALA A 374 -7.16 8.52 18.77
N ASP A 375 -8.26 7.97 18.25
CA ASP A 375 -8.36 6.57 17.82
C ASP A 375 -8.71 6.52 16.32
N SER A 376 -7.73 6.08 15.53
CA SER A 376 -7.84 5.86 14.09
C SER A 376 -8.38 4.47 13.75
N THR A 377 -8.61 3.60 14.75
CA THR A 377 -9.00 2.20 14.58
C THR A 377 -10.18 1.78 15.46
N PRO A 378 -11.33 2.50 15.41
CA PRO A 378 -12.44 2.21 16.30
C PRO A 378 -13.08 0.86 15.99
N VAL A 379 -13.52 0.14 17.02
CA VAL A 379 -14.31 -1.09 16.91
C VAL A 379 -15.81 -0.77 17.06
N VAL A 380 -16.63 -1.38 16.21
CA VAL A 380 -18.09 -1.20 16.17
C VAL A 380 -18.78 -2.54 16.40
N THR A 381 -19.70 -2.55 17.37
CA THR A 381 -20.48 -3.70 17.80
C THR A 381 -21.89 -3.70 17.17
N PRO A 382 -22.66 -4.81 17.24
CA PRO A 382 -24.07 -4.80 16.81
C PRO A 382 -24.89 -3.69 17.49
N ALA A 383 -24.60 -3.41 18.76
CA ALA A 383 -25.31 -2.39 19.53
C ALA A 383 -25.04 -0.96 19.01
N ASP A 384 -23.81 -0.68 18.57
CA ASP A 384 -23.42 0.58 17.91
C ASP A 384 -24.11 0.75 16.55
N LEU A 385 -24.57 -0.35 15.95
CA LEU A 385 -25.34 -0.39 14.70
C LEU A 385 -26.87 -0.34 14.93
N GLY A 386 -27.32 -0.25 16.18
CA GLY A 386 -28.74 -0.22 16.54
C GLY A 386 -29.44 -1.57 16.42
N VAL A 387 -28.68 -2.66 16.30
CA VAL A 387 -29.23 -4.02 16.13
C VAL A 387 -28.78 -4.93 17.28
N ARG A 388 -29.51 -6.01 17.48
CA ARG A 388 -29.03 -7.20 18.19
C ARG A 388 -29.09 -8.39 17.27
N LEU A 389 -28.21 -9.36 17.49
CA LEU A 389 -28.13 -10.55 16.66
C LEU A 389 -28.68 -11.74 17.42
N ILE A 390 -29.56 -12.50 16.76
CA ILE A 390 -30.01 -13.80 17.23
C ILE A 390 -29.18 -14.84 16.49
N SER A 391 -28.37 -15.61 17.21
CA SER A 391 -27.62 -16.72 16.61
C SER A 391 -28.50 -17.94 16.45
N ALA A 392 -28.43 -18.60 15.30
CA ALA A 392 -29.13 -19.85 15.03
C ALA A 392 -28.15 -20.90 14.55
N HIS A 393 -28.14 -22.05 15.23
CA HIS A 393 -27.24 -23.15 14.94
C HIS A 393 -28.05 -24.42 14.74
N ALA A 394 -27.69 -25.22 13.74
CA ALA A 394 -28.26 -26.56 13.55
C ALA A 394 -27.17 -27.64 13.63
N THR A 395 -27.48 -28.79 14.20
CA THR A 395 -26.56 -29.94 14.19
C THR A 395 -26.43 -30.51 12.77
N GLY A 396 -25.27 -31.10 12.46
CA GLY A 396 -25.07 -31.80 11.19
C GLY A 396 -26.06 -32.94 10.98
N GLU A 397 -26.49 -33.58 12.07
CA GLU A 397 -27.50 -34.64 12.06
C GLU A 397 -28.87 -34.13 11.58
N LEU A 398 -29.37 -33.03 12.14
CA LEU A 398 -30.60 -32.39 11.66
C LEU A 398 -30.48 -31.96 10.20
N LEU A 399 -29.34 -31.37 9.82
CA LEU A 399 -29.10 -30.87 8.48
C LEU A 399 -28.92 -31.99 7.43
N GLY A 400 -28.52 -33.17 7.86
CA GLY A 400 -28.53 -34.40 7.06
C GLY A 400 -29.93 -34.91 6.77
N LEU A 401 -30.89 -34.67 7.68
CA LEU A 401 -32.29 -35.08 7.56
C LEU A 401 -33.15 -34.04 6.82
N ALA A 402 -32.88 -32.75 7.03
CA ALA A 402 -33.73 -31.66 6.56
C ALA A 402 -32.94 -30.42 6.13
N ASN A 403 -33.54 -29.59 5.28
CA ASN A 403 -33.13 -28.20 5.08
C ASN A 403 -33.84 -27.34 6.13
N VAL A 404 -33.10 -26.50 6.84
CA VAL A 404 -33.66 -25.72 7.94
C VAL A 404 -33.64 -24.24 7.59
N THR A 405 -34.78 -23.57 7.70
CA THR A 405 -34.91 -22.12 7.55
C THR A 405 -35.33 -21.51 8.87
N VAL A 406 -34.59 -20.53 9.37
CA VAL A 406 -34.93 -19.78 10.58
C VAL A 406 -35.39 -18.38 10.17
N THR A 407 -36.54 -17.96 10.68
CA THR A 407 -37.11 -16.64 10.44
C THR A 407 -37.33 -15.92 11.76
N ALA A 408 -36.80 -14.71 11.90
CA ALA A 408 -37.13 -13.80 12.99
C ALA A 408 -38.02 -12.67 12.45
N ARG A 409 -39.13 -12.39 13.16
CA ARG A 409 -40.02 -11.27 12.90
C ARG A 409 -40.04 -10.36 14.13
N ALA A 410 -39.73 -9.09 13.94
CA ALA A 410 -39.61 -8.13 15.03
C ALA A 410 -40.48 -6.88 14.80
N ARG A 411 -41.08 -6.35 15.87
CA ARG A 411 -41.80 -5.06 15.87
C ARG A 411 -41.12 -4.05 16.79
N VAL A 412 -41.12 -2.79 16.38
CA VAL A 412 -40.66 -1.64 17.18
C VAL A 412 -41.89 -0.79 17.51
N ALA A 413 -41.95 -0.21 18.71
CA ALA A 413 -43.16 0.46 19.22
C ALA A 413 -43.68 1.59 18.31
N GLU A 414 -42.79 2.33 17.67
CA GLU A 414 -43.11 3.51 16.86
C GLU A 414 -43.14 3.24 15.34
N ASP A 415 -42.73 2.05 14.89
CA ASP A 415 -42.71 1.68 13.47
C ASP A 415 -43.76 0.60 13.17
N PRO A 416 -44.75 0.86 12.30
CA PRO A 416 -45.75 -0.14 11.92
C PRO A 416 -45.19 -1.29 11.08
N ALA A 417 -43.97 -1.18 10.52
CA ALA A 417 -43.36 -2.23 9.72
C ALA A 417 -42.89 -3.41 10.59
N VAL A 418 -42.99 -4.63 10.04
CA VAL A 418 -42.44 -5.82 10.68
C VAL A 418 -41.08 -6.10 10.05
N PHE A 419 -40.03 -6.04 10.85
CA PHE A 419 -38.68 -6.40 10.44
C PHE A 419 -38.61 -7.91 10.24
N VAL A 420 -38.06 -8.36 9.12
CA VAL A 420 -37.99 -9.78 8.77
C VAL A 420 -36.56 -10.16 8.46
N SER A 421 -36.05 -11.15 9.18
CA SER A 421 -34.74 -11.73 8.95
C SER A 421 -34.91 -13.21 8.69
N ARG A 422 -34.35 -13.71 7.59
CA ARG A 422 -34.47 -15.13 7.21
C ARG A 422 -33.11 -15.69 6.83
N ALA A 423 -32.73 -16.78 7.49
CA ALA A 423 -31.51 -17.52 7.19
C ALA A 423 -31.83 -18.98 6.84
N SER A 424 -31.11 -19.55 5.89
CA SER A 424 -31.14 -20.98 5.58
C SER A 424 -29.88 -21.63 6.13
N LEU A 425 -30.04 -22.68 6.92
CA LEU A 425 -28.95 -23.50 7.45
C LEU A 425 -28.80 -24.74 6.58
N SER A 426 -27.55 -25.10 6.29
CA SER A 426 -27.19 -26.25 5.46
C SER A 426 -26.00 -27.00 6.05
N VAL A 427 -25.68 -28.17 5.51
CA VAL A 427 -24.52 -28.97 5.97
C VAL A 427 -23.21 -28.18 5.87
N ASP A 428 -23.10 -27.31 4.86
CA ASP A 428 -21.92 -26.46 4.64
C ASP A 428 -21.96 -25.18 5.49
N ASP A 429 -23.16 -24.73 5.89
CA ASP A 429 -23.37 -23.54 6.71
C ASP A 429 -24.33 -23.83 7.86
N THR A 430 -23.76 -24.32 8.96
CA THR A 430 -24.51 -24.78 10.13
C THR A 430 -24.91 -23.63 11.08
N ARG A 431 -24.56 -22.38 10.74
CA ARG A 431 -24.69 -21.22 11.64
C ARG A 431 -25.19 -20.01 10.88
N ALA A 432 -26.16 -19.32 11.44
CA ALA A 432 -26.60 -18.03 10.91
C ALA A 432 -26.83 -17.02 12.03
N TRP A 433 -26.81 -15.75 11.64
CA TRP A 433 -27.10 -14.62 12.51
C TRP A 433 -28.28 -13.87 11.93
N LEU A 434 -29.35 -13.70 12.70
CA LEU A 434 -30.52 -12.92 12.30
C LEU A 434 -30.43 -11.55 12.96
N ALA A 435 -30.45 -10.47 12.17
CA ALA A 435 -30.47 -9.12 12.72
C ALA A 435 -31.90 -8.72 13.09
N VAL A 436 -32.08 -8.16 14.28
CA VAL A 436 -33.34 -7.49 14.66
C VAL A 436 -33.01 -6.13 15.27
N PRO A 437 -33.91 -5.13 15.17
CA PRO A 437 -33.71 -3.86 15.85
C PRO A 437 -33.46 -4.07 17.34
N ARG A 438 -32.52 -3.31 17.91
CA ARG A 438 -32.18 -3.40 19.34
C ARG A 438 -33.38 -3.09 20.23
N GLU A 439 -34.24 -2.18 19.80
CA GLU A 439 -35.43 -1.71 20.53
C GLU A 439 -36.71 -2.50 20.20
N ALA A 440 -36.58 -3.66 19.54
CA ALA A 440 -37.73 -4.50 19.24
C ALA A 440 -38.42 -4.97 20.52
N ILE A 441 -39.75 -4.80 20.59
CA ILE A 441 -40.59 -5.10 21.75
C ILE A 441 -41.28 -6.47 21.66
N ASP A 442 -41.41 -7.01 20.44
CA ASP A 442 -42.04 -8.28 20.16
C ASP A 442 -41.24 -8.97 19.06
N VAL A 443 -40.55 -10.06 19.42
CA VAL A 443 -39.70 -10.82 18.52
C VAL A 443 -40.14 -12.27 18.50
N ALA A 444 -40.69 -12.68 17.36
CA ALA A 444 -41.10 -14.04 17.09
C ALA A 444 -40.05 -14.74 16.22
N VAL A 445 -39.42 -15.78 16.78
CA VAL A 445 -38.47 -16.62 16.06
C VAL A 445 -39.14 -17.96 15.73
N GLU A 446 -39.02 -18.41 14.49
CA GLU A 446 -39.61 -19.66 14.00
C GLU A 446 -38.58 -20.41 13.15
N ALA A 447 -38.44 -21.72 13.37
CA ALA A 447 -37.72 -22.60 12.46
C ALA A 447 -38.69 -23.44 11.64
N GLU A 448 -38.43 -23.57 10.35
CA GLU A 448 -39.06 -24.54 9.46
C GLU A 448 -38.00 -25.54 8.99
N ALA A 449 -38.24 -26.83 9.20
CA ALA A 449 -37.40 -27.90 8.69
C ALA A 449 -38.16 -28.71 7.64
N THR A 450 -37.59 -28.81 6.44
CA THR A 450 -38.15 -29.57 5.32
C THR A 450 -37.29 -30.79 5.01
N THR A 451 -37.86 -32.00 5.09
CA THR A 451 -37.10 -33.24 4.84
C THR A 451 -36.49 -33.27 3.46
N ARG A 452 -35.32 -33.91 3.36
CA ARG A 452 -34.68 -34.21 2.08
C ARG A 452 -35.31 -35.49 1.49
N GLY A 453 -35.61 -35.48 0.19
CA GLY A 453 -36.11 -36.68 -0.51
C GLY A 453 -37.17 -36.37 -1.58
N PRO A 454 -37.76 -37.40 -2.21
CA PRO A 454 -38.74 -37.27 -3.28
C PRO A 454 -40.12 -36.77 -2.82
N ASP A 455 -40.45 -36.89 -1.52
CA ASP A 455 -41.70 -36.40 -0.90
C ASP A 455 -41.34 -35.48 0.29
N PRO A 456 -40.96 -34.21 0.05
CA PRO A 456 -40.53 -33.31 1.10
C PRO A 456 -41.69 -32.94 2.03
N ARG A 457 -41.46 -33.04 3.33
CA ARG A 457 -42.41 -32.69 4.39
C ARG A 457 -41.80 -31.62 5.28
N SER A 458 -42.57 -30.56 5.56
CA SER A 458 -42.16 -29.48 6.44
C SER A 458 -42.74 -29.63 7.84
N VAL A 459 -41.97 -29.28 8.86
CA VAL A 459 -42.41 -29.06 10.25
C VAL A 459 -41.94 -27.68 10.71
N ARG A 460 -42.76 -27.00 11.52
CA ARG A 460 -42.45 -25.68 12.08
C ARG A 460 -42.40 -25.73 13.59
N GLN A 461 -41.51 -24.94 14.16
CA GLN A 461 -41.34 -24.80 15.60
C GLN A 461 -41.16 -23.32 15.97
N ALA A 462 -41.96 -22.85 16.92
CA ALA A 462 -41.73 -21.57 17.56
C ALA A 462 -40.52 -21.66 18.51
N LEU A 463 -39.63 -20.68 18.42
CA LEU A 463 -38.38 -20.62 19.14
C LEU A 463 -38.36 -19.42 20.09
N PRO A 464 -37.57 -19.48 21.17
CA PRO A 464 -37.37 -18.33 22.05
C PRO A 464 -36.62 -17.18 21.36
N ASP A 465 -36.84 -15.97 21.86
CA ASP A 465 -36.09 -14.76 21.48
C ASP A 465 -34.71 -14.73 22.15
N ALA A 466 -33.84 -15.64 21.71
CA ALA A 466 -32.47 -15.82 22.19
C ALA A 466 -31.69 -16.70 21.20
N ALA A 467 -30.39 -16.87 21.42
CA ALA A 467 -29.52 -17.77 20.68
C ALA A 467 -30.04 -19.23 20.67
N VAL A 468 -30.44 -19.72 19.51
CA VAL A 468 -31.09 -21.04 19.37
C VAL A 468 -30.13 -22.11 18.88
N TRP A 469 -30.25 -23.28 19.50
CA TRP A 469 -29.64 -24.52 19.03
C TRP A 469 -30.71 -25.51 18.60
N LEU A 470 -30.66 -25.89 17.32
CA LEU A 470 -31.56 -26.82 16.66
C LEU A 470 -30.90 -28.19 16.44
N ASP A 471 -31.60 -29.25 16.83
CA ASP A 471 -31.23 -30.64 16.61
C ASP A 471 -32.47 -31.44 16.14
N PRO A 472 -32.37 -32.75 15.84
CA PRO A 472 -33.51 -33.55 15.36
C PRO A 472 -34.73 -33.57 16.30
N PHE A 473 -34.55 -33.22 17.58
CA PHE A 473 -35.60 -33.23 18.62
C PHE A 473 -36.19 -31.84 18.88
N SER A 474 -35.62 -30.80 18.26
CA SER A 474 -36.11 -29.42 18.37
C SER A 474 -37.52 -29.21 17.83
N PHE A 475 -38.07 -30.14 17.06
CA PHE A 475 -39.36 -29.99 16.36
C PHE A 475 -40.42 -30.88 16.98
N THR A 476 -41.59 -30.31 17.26
CA THR A 476 -42.75 -31.10 17.72
C THR A 476 -43.30 -31.96 16.57
N ASN A 477 -43.33 -33.28 16.73
CA ASN A 477 -43.78 -34.26 15.72
C ASN A 477 -42.97 -34.20 14.41
N PRO A 478 -41.66 -34.51 14.45
CA PRO A 478 -40.83 -34.44 13.25
C PRO A 478 -41.26 -35.49 12.21
N PRO A 479 -41.14 -35.18 10.90
CA PRO A 479 -41.42 -36.13 9.81
C PRO A 479 -40.31 -37.17 9.59
N TRP A 480 -39.22 -37.11 10.37
CA TRP A 480 -38.12 -38.08 10.33
C TRP A 480 -38.18 -39.03 11.54
N VAL A 481 -37.50 -40.16 11.42
CA VAL A 481 -37.28 -41.06 12.57
C VAL A 481 -36.22 -40.42 13.45
N GLU A 482 -36.56 -40.21 14.72
CA GLU A 482 -35.63 -39.66 15.69
C GLU A 482 -34.43 -40.61 15.90
N PRO A 483 -33.19 -40.08 15.89
CA PRO A 483 -31.99 -40.88 16.14
C PRO A 483 -31.91 -41.34 17.61
N ASP A 484 -31.05 -42.33 17.91
CA ASP A 484 -30.88 -42.84 19.28
C ASP A 484 -30.29 -41.75 20.21
N ASP A 485 -31.07 -41.38 21.23
CA ASP A 485 -30.93 -40.18 22.08
C ASP A 485 -29.90 -40.31 23.21
N ARG A 486 -28.76 -40.96 22.97
CA ARG A 486 -27.72 -41.06 24.01
C ARG A 486 -26.81 -39.84 23.97
N VAL A 487 -27.31 -38.73 24.50
CA VAL A 487 -26.50 -37.55 24.82
C VAL A 487 -25.57 -37.88 25.99
N LEU A 488 -24.29 -37.61 25.79
CA LEU A 488 -23.27 -37.67 26.83
C LEU A 488 -22.90 -36.26 27.24
N VAL A 489 -22.64 -36.06 28.53
CA VAL A 489 -22.15 -34.79 29.09
C VAL A 489 -20.84 -35.05 29.81
N VAL A 490 -19.86 -34.19 29.56
CA VAL A 490 -18.53 -34.25 30.18
C VAL A 490 -18.15 -32.86 30.65
N ASP A 491 -17.93 -32.71 31.96
CA ASP A 491 -17.34 -31.50 32.54
C ASP A 491 -15.82 -31.73 32.68
N SER A 492 -15.00 -30.93 31.99
CA SER A 492 -13.54 -31.09 31.98
C SER A 492 -12.84 -29.76 31.66
N ALA A 493 -11.74 -29.47 32.37
CA ALA A 493 -10.89 -28.29 32.15
C ALA A 493 -11.65 -26.94 32.07
N GLY A 494 -12.69 -26.77 32.89
CA GLY A 494 -13.50 -25.54 32.89
C GLY A 494 -14.49 -25.46 31.72
N LEU A 495 -14.77 -26.57 31.03
CA LEU A 495 -15.75 -26.68 29.96
C LEU A 495 -16.82 -27.71 30.33
N ARG A 496 -18.07 -27.41 29.98
CA ARG A 496 -19.15 -28.40 29.90
C ARG A 496 -19.33 -28.77 28.44
N VAL A 497 -19.13 -30.03 28.11
CA VAL A 497 -19.25 -30.53 26.73
C VAL A 497 -20.41 -31.51 26.63
N ALA A 498 -21.20 -31.42 25.57
CA ALA A 498 -22.23 -32.39 25.25
C ALA A 498 -22.20 -32.78 23.78
N GLY A 499 -22.55 -34.03 23.52
CA GLY A 499 -22.68 -34.56 22.16
C GLY A 499 -23.24 -35.98 22.15
N PRO A 500 -23.55 -36.51 20.97
CA PRO A 500 -24.09 -37.85 20.82
C PRO A 500 -23.02 -38.91 21.08
N LYS A 501 -23.43 -40.02 21.70
CA LYS A 501 -22.58 -41.21 21.87
C LYS A 501 -22.10 -41.72 20.50
N ALA A 502 -20.80 -42.01 20.40
CA ALA A 502 -20.12 -42.40 19.16
C ALA A 502 -20.18 -41.38 18.01
N GLY A 503 -20.70 -40.15 18.25
CA GLY A 503 -20.66 -39.08 17.26
C GLY A 503 -19.39 -38.25 17.36
N ALA A 504 -19.05 -37.62 16.22
CA ALA A 504 -17.88 -36.75 16.11
C ALA A 504 -18.18 -35.28 16.48
N ASP A 505 -19.43 -34.81 16.39
CA ASP A 505 -19.72 -33.39 16.59
C ASP A 505 -20.20 -33.11 18.02
N TRP A 506 -19.33 -32.48 18.81
CA TRP A 506 -19.59 -32.12 20.20
C TRP A 506 -19.51 -30.61 20.39
N ARG A 507 -20.28 -30.12 21.35
CA ARG A 507 -20.39 -28.69 21.65
C ARG A 507 -19.98 -28.43 23.09
N PHE A 508 -19.30 -27.31 23.33
CA PHE A 508 -18.89 -26.93 24.67
C PHE A 508 -19.42 -25.55 25.09
N LEU A 509 -19.67 -25.41 26.39
CA LEU A 509 -19.95 -24.17 27.08
C LEU A 509 -18.80 -23.88 28.05
N PRO A 510 -18.19 -22.69 28.03
CA PRO A 510 -17.20 -22.30 29.02
C PRO A 510 -17.86 -22.20 30.39
N LEU A 511 -17.29 -22.86 31.39
CA LEU A 511 -17.68 -22.78 32.80
C LEU A 511 -16.76 -21.86 33.61
N THR A 512 -15.72 -21.33 32.97
CA THR A 512 -14.75 -20.40 33.55
C THR A 512 -14.56 -19.23 32.59
N ALA A 513 -14.42 -18.03 33.13
CA ALA A 513 -13.87 -16.88 32.43
C ALA A 513 -12.42 -16.65 32.92
N GLY A 514 -11.71 -15.72 32.30
CA GLY A 514 -10.39 -15.30 32.74
C GLY A 514 -10.10 -13.89 32.23
N PRO A 515 -9.00 -13.26 32.66
CA PRO A 515 -8.59 -12.00 32.08
C PRO A 515 -8.33 -12.23 30.58
N ALA A 516 -8.85 -11.35 29.73
CA ALA A 516 -8.45 -11.29 28.33
C ALA A 516 -6.92 -11.12 28.29
N ARG A 517 -6.26 -11.74 27.32
CA ARG A 517 -4.81 -11.66 27.16
C ARG A 517 -4.46 -10.91 25.89
N ASP A 518 -3.44 -10.08 25.96
CA ASP A 518 -2.91 -9.39 24.78
C ASP A 518 -2.11 -10.36 23.87
N ALA A 519 -1.55 -9.83 22.78
CA ALA A 519 -0.74 -10.61 21.84
C ALA A 519 0.53 -11.22 22.47
N SER A 520 1.01 -10.69 23.61
CA SER A 520 2.13 -11.25 24.36
C SER A 520 1.70 -12.35 25.35
N GLY A 521 0.40 -12.59 25.48
CA GLY A 521 -0.18 -13.49 26.48
C GLY A 521 -0.32 -12.85 27.86
N SER A 522 -0.04 -11.55 28.01
CA SER A 522 -0.16 -10.85 29.30
C SER A 522 -1.64 -10.54 29.59
N PRO A 523 -2.11 -10.67 30.84
CA PRO A 523 -3.49 -10.34 31.18
C PRO A 523 -3.75 -8.84 31.01
N GLN A 524 -4.90 -8.50 30.43
CA GLN A 524 -5.42 -7.13 30.30
C GLN A 524 -6.02 -6.69 31.64
N LEU A 525 -5.14 -6.44 32.59
CA LEU A 525 -5.43 -6.08 33.97
C LEU A 525 -4.46 -4.98 34.41
N SER A 526 -4.99 -3.91 34.97
CA SER A 526 -4.19 -2.82 35.54
C SER A 526 -4.82 -2.32 36.83
N LEU A 527 -4.00 -2.14 37.86
CA LEU A 527 -4.35 -1.48 39.11
C LEU A 527 -3.48 -0.24 39.24
N ILE A 528 -4.07 0.93 39.09
CA ILE A 528 -3.36 2.21 39.12
C ILE A 528 -3.64 2.89 40.47
N GLU A 529 -2.57 3.25 41.18
CA GLU A 529 -2.63 4.00 42.44
C GLU A 529 -1.89 5.33 42.27
N ALA A 530 -2.61 6.45 42.38
CA ALA A 530 -2.03 7.78 42.26
C ALA A 530 -2.77 8.79 43.13
N ALA A 531 -2.03 9.56 43.95
CA ALA A 531 -2.57 10.66 44.75
C ALA A 531 -3.79 10.29 45.63
N GLY A 532 -3.80 9.08 46.20
CA GLY A 532 -4.91 8.59 47.03
C GLY A 532 -6.12 8.07 46.25
N LEU A 533 -6.05 8.04 44.93
CA LEU A 533 -7.02 7.37 44.06
C LEU A 533 -6.49 6.01 43.65
N ALA A 534 -7.38 5.01 43.64
CA ALA A 534 -7.11 3.69 43.09
C ALA A 534 -8.13 3.34 42.01
N MET A 535 -7.66 2.84 40.88
CA MET A 535 -8.50 2.45 39.75
C MET A 535 -8.15 1.03 39.30
N LEU A 536 -9.16 0.17 39.20
CA LEU A 536 -9.05 -1.17 38.64
C LEU A 536 -9.60 -1.16 37.21
N MET A 537 -8.75 -1.56 36.26
CA MET A 537 -9.11 -1.82 34.89
C MET A 537 -8.89 -3.30 34.61
N VAL A 538 -9.94 -4.01 34.21
CA VAL A 538 -9.83 -5.43 33.86
C VAL A 538 -10.75 -5.76 32.71
N THR A 539 -10.23 -6.46 31.70
CA THR A 539 -11.05 -7.09 30.68
C THR A 539 -11.09 -8.58 30.94
N THR A 540 -12.27 -9.16 31.08
CA THR A 540 -12.45 -10.62 31.18
C THR A 540 -13.06 -11.18 29.91
N SER A 541 -12.77 -12.44 29.60
CA SER A 541 -13.27 -13.16 28.43
C SER A 541 -13.68 -14.58 28.82
N LEU A 542 -14.66 -15.14 28.11
CA LEU A 542 -15.01 -16.57 28.17
C LEU A 542 -14.11 -17.40 27.23
N GLY A 543 -12.87 -16.93 27.01
CA GLY A 543 -11.89 -17.57 26.13
C GLY A 543 -11.51 -18.95 26.64
N VAL A 544 -11.39 -19.89 25.71
CA VAL A 544 -11.00 -21.28 26.00
C VAL A 544 -9.62 -21.55 25.41
N SER A 545 -8.68 -21.97 26.25
CA SER A 545 -7.34 -22.32 25.79
C SER A 545 -7.33 -23.63 25.00
N ASP A 546 -6.40 -23.75 24.05
CA ASP A 546 -6.22 -24.99 23.27
C ASP A 546 -5.97 -26.20 24.18
N ALA A 547 -5.24 -26.00 25.29
CA ALA A 547 -5.00 -27.04 26.29
C ALA A 547 -6.30 -27.51 26.97
N ALA A 548 -7.22 -26.59 27.29
CA ALA A 548 -8.52 -26.94 27.85
C ALA A 548 -9.39 -27.68 26.83
N GLN A 549 -9.40 -27.25 25.56
CA GLN A 549 -10.12 -27.95 24.49
C GLN A 549 -9.58 -29.36 24.28
N GLU A 550 -8.25 -29.54 24.24
CA GLU A 550 -7.63 -30.85 24.06
C GLU A 550 -7.92 -31.78 25.25
N THR A 551 -7.86 -31.27 26.48
CA THR A 551 -8.22 -32.04 27.68
C THR A 551 -9.70 -32.46 27.67
N ALA A 552 -10.58 -31.55 27.26
CA ALA A 552 -12.00 -31.86 27.12
C ALA A 552 -12.26 -32.86 25.99
N ARG A 553 -11.53 -32.77 24.88
CA ARG A 553 -11.61 -33.70 23.75
C ARG A 553 -11.25 -35.13 24.17
N GLN A 554 -10.15 -35.29 24.91
CA GLN A 554 -9.74 -36.58 25.48
C GLN A 554 -10.78 -37.15 26.43
N ALA A 555 -11.38 -36.30 27.28
CA ALA A 555 -12.45 -36.70 28.18
C ALA A 555 -13.72 -37.15 27.43
N CYS A 556 -14.06 -36.51 26.31
CA CYS A 556 -15.18 -36.94 25.44
C CYS A 556 -14.92 -38.32 24.83
N VAL A 557 -13.71 -38.58 24.31
CA VAL A 557 -13.33 -39.91 23.77
C VAL A 557 -13.44 -40.97 24.87
N ALA A 558 -12.95 -40.69 26.08
CA ALA A 558 -13.04 -41.60 27.22
C ALA A 558 -14.50 -41.88 27.64
N ALA A 559 -15.40 -40.91 27.47
CA ALA A 559 -16.84 -41.06 27.71
C ALA A 559 -17.57 -41.83 26.59
N GLY A 560 -16.92 -42.07 25.44
CA GLY A 560 -17.48 -42.82 24.32
C GLY A 560 -17.87 -41.98 23.09
N ALA A 561 -17.27 -40.79 22.92
CA ALA A 561 -17.31 -40.07 21.65
C ALA A 561 -16.53 -40.81 20.54
N ALA A 562 -16.68 -40.37 19.29
CA ALA A 562 -15.83 -40.84 18.21
C ALA A 562 -14.35 -40.43 18.43
N ALA A 563 -13.41 -41.19 17.87
CA ALA A 563 -11.97 -40.91 18.01
C ALA A 563 -11.56 -39.56 17.39
N ASP A 564 -12.30 -39.11 16.37
CA ASP A 564 -12.16 -37.86 15.64
C ASP A 564 -13.11 -36.76 16.14
N VAL A 565 -13.51 -36.81 17.42
CA VAL A 565 -14.40 -35.81 18.02
C VAL A 565 -13.89 -34.37 17.80
N ARG A 566 -14.79 -33.55 17.26
CA ARG A 566 -14.65 -32.12 16.98
C ARG A 566 -15.42 -31.34 18.03
N LEU A 567 -14.71 -30.46 18.73
CA LEU A 567 -15.30 -29.54 19.69
C LEU A 567 -15.62 -28.22 19.01
N SER A 568 -16.81 -27.69 19.27
CA SER A 568 -17.16 -26.34 18.85
C SER A 568 -17.98 -25.62 19.91
N VAL A 569 -17.89 -24.29 19.97
CA VAL A 569 -18.63 -23.51 20.97
C VAL A 569 -20.14 -23.72 20.77
N ALA A 570 -20.87 -23.95 21.87
CA ALA A 570 -22.32 -23.96 21.90
C ALA A 570 -22.86 -22.52 21.75
N PRO A 571 -23.99 -22.29 21.08
CA PRO A 571 -24.61 -20.97 21.10
C PRO A 571 -25.08 -20.62 22.50
N PHE A 572 -24.67 -19.46 22.99
CA PHE A 572 -25.14 -18.90 24.24
C PHE A 572 -25.12 -17.37 24.17
N GLU A 573 -25.94 -16.75 25.02
CA GLU A 573 -25.96 -15.31 25.26
C GLU A 573 -25.55 -15.03 26.70
N VAL A 574 -25.01 -13.84 26.95
CA VAL A 574 -24.86 -13.36 28.33
C VAL A 574 -26.16 -12.65 28.71
N GLU A 575 -26.86 -13.20 29.70
CA GLU A 575 -28.09 -12.63 30.23
C GLU A 575 -27.77 -11.47 31.19
N GLY A 576 -28.22 -10.28 30.82
CA GLY A 576 -28.01 -9.07 31.62
C GLY A 576 -26.57 -8.55 31.57
N ALA A 577 -26.15 -7.89 32.65
CA ALA A 577 -24.81 -7.33 32.77
C ALA A 577 -23.85 -8.33 33.44
N VAL A 578 -22.62 -8.40 32.94
CA VAL A 578 -21.52 -9.10 33.59
C VAL A 578 -21.12 -8.30 34.84
N GLN A 579 -21.01 -8.97 35.98
CA GLN A 579 -20.78 -8.32 37.27
C GLN A 579 -19.36 -8.59 37.76
N LEU A 580 -18.62 -7.53 38.08
CA LEU A 580 -17.40 -7.59 38.88
C LEU A 580 -17.80 -7.44 40.35
N LEU A 581 -17.46 -8.42 41.17
CA LEU A 581 -17.86 -8.52 42.57
C LEU A 581 -16.64 -8.48 43.49
N VAL A 582 -16.82 -7.92 44.68
CA VAL A 582 -15.82 -7.90 45.76
C VAL A 582 -16.43 -8.39 47.07
N LEU A 583 -15.65 -9.08 47.89
CA LEU A 583 -16.07 -9.51 49.23
C LEU A 583 -16.06 -8.32 50.20
N ARG A 584 -17.23 -8.00 50.77
CA ARG A 584 -17.40 -7.04 51.86
C ARG A 584 -18.21 -7.68 52.97
N ASP A 585 -17.71 -7.64 54.20
CA ASP A 585 -18.38 -8.19 55.39
C ASP A 585 -18.89 -9.63 55.22
N GLY A 586 -18.13 -10.45 54.48
CA GLY A 586 -18.46 -11.86 54.21
C GLY A 586 -19.47 -12.09 53.08
N GLN A 587 -19.89 -11.05 52.36
CA GLN A 587 -20.80 -11.14 51.21
C GLN A 587 -20.17 -10.57 49.93
N MET A 588 -20.47 -11.20 48.79
CA MET A 588 -20.06 -10.67 47.49
C MET A 588 -20.98 -9.54 47.07
N VAL A 589 -20.41 -8.36 46.84
CA VAL A 589 -21.13 -7.13 46.45
C VAL A 589 -20.65 -6.66 45.09
N THR A 590 -21.57 -6.18 44.25
CA THR A 590 -21.25 -5.65 42.92
C THR A 590 -20.42 -4.38 43.01
N LEU A 591 -19.21 -4.46 42.47
CA LEU A 591 -18.26 -3.36 42.34
C LEU A 591 -18.48 -2.61 41.02
N ALA A 592 -18.75 -3.33 39.93
CA ALA A 592 -19.12 -2.78 38.63
C ALA A 592 -19.96 -3.77 37.82
N ALA A 593 -20.77 -3.27 36.88
CA ALA A 593 -21.54 -4.09 35.95
C ALA A 593 -21.44 -3.51 34.54
N VAL A 594 -21.15 -4.36 33.55
CA VAL A 594 -20.97 -3.95 32.15
C VAL A 594 -21.67 -4.94 31.21
N GLY A 595 -22.12 -4.47 30.05
CA GLY A 595 -22.58 -5.38 29.01
C GLY A 595 -21.40 -6.18 28.44
N SER A 596 -21.65 -7.42 28.00
CA SER A 596 -20.67 -8.14 27.22
C SER A 596 -20.52 -7.50 25.83
N SER A 597 -19.41 -7.79 25.18
CA SER A 597 -19.11 -7.35 23.81
C SER A 597 -20.01 -7.99 22.74
N ASN A 598 -20.83 -8.98 23.11
CA ASN A 598 -21.64 -9.80 22.19
C ASN A 598 -20.83 -10.43 21.04
N THR A 599 -19.53 -10.65 21.27
CA THR A 599 -18.65 -11.40 20.37
C THR A 599 -18.62 -12.88 20.74
N VAL A 600 -17.88 -13.70 19.98
CA VAL A 600 -17.67 -15.11 20.31
C VAL A 600 -16.99 -15.30 21.67
N THR A 601 -16.12 -14.37 22.09
CA THR A 601 -15.40 -14.42 23.37
C THR A 601 -16.19 -13.78 24.53
N GLN A 602 -17.24 -13.00 24.22
CA GLN A 602 -18.11 -12.32 25.18
C GLN A 602 -17.31 -11.48 26.19
N ASP A 603 -16.32 -10.74 25.70
CA ASP A 603 -15.45 -9.92 26.55
C ASP A 603 -16.24 -8.88 27.36
N ALA A 604 -15.81 -8.61 28.59
CA ALA A 604 -16.38 -7.61 29.47
C ALA A 604 -15.26 -6.74 30.06
N SER A 605 -15.26 -5.44 29.73
CA SER A 605 -14.23 -4.49 30.16
C SER A 605 -14.75 -3.62 31.30
N PHE A 606 -14.14 -3.74 32.47
CA PHE A 606 -14.45 -2.97 33.66
C PHE A 606 -13.40 -1.87 33.87
N SER A 607 -13.86 -0.67 34.20
CA SER A 607 -13.01 0.43 34.67
C SER A 607 -13.73 1.10 35.83
N THR A 608 -13.17 0.98 37.03
CA THR A 608 -13.88 1.38 38.25
C THR A 608 -12.93 1.89 39.32
N ALA A 609 -13.34 2.94 40.02
CA ALA A 609 -12.61 3.50 41.13
C ALA A 609 -12.84 2.65 42.39
N LEU A 610 -11.77 2.39 43.14
CA LEU A 610 -11.83 1.57 44.35
C LEU A 610 -11.86 2.45 45.59
N ALA A 611 -12.72 2.11 46.55
CA ALA A 611 -12.60 2.63 47.90
C ALA A 611 -11.37 2.02 48.59
N GLU A 612 -10.84 2.68 49.62
CA GLU A 612 -9.65 2.21 50.35
C GLU A 612 -9.83 0.78 50.92
N THR A 613 -11.03 0.47 51.40
CA THR A 613 -11.38 -0.86 51.91
C THR A 613 -11.42 -1.93 50.81
N ASP A 614 -11.88 -1.58 49.61
CA ASP A 614 -11.89 -2.51 48.47
C ASP A 614 -10.49 -2.71 47.88
N LEU A 615 -9.66 -1.66 47.88
CA LEU A 615 -8.29 -1.73 47.38
C LEU A 615 -7.48 -2.80 48.09
N ALA A 616 -7.58 -2.87 49.42
CA ALA A 616 -6.90 -3.91 50.21
C ALA A 616 -7.38 -5.31 49.82
N THR A 617 -8.68 -5.50 49.63
CA THR A 617 -9.28 -6.79 49.21
C THR A 617 -8.86 -7.16 47.79
N VAL A 618 -8.87 -6.21 46.85
CA VAL A 618 -8.42 -6.42 45.47
C VAL A 618 -6.95 -6.80 45.42
N LYS A 619 -6.08 -6.12 46.18
CA LYS A 619 -4.64 -6.47 46.24
C LYS A 619 -4.41 -7.90 46.72
N ARG A 620 -5.13 -8.32 47.76
CA ARG A 620 -5.06 -9.71 48.26
C ARG A 620 -5.56 -10.71 47.22
N ALA A 621 -6.66 -10.40 46.53
CA ALA A 621 -7.19 -11.24 45.46
C ALA A 621 -6.16 -11.42 44.34
N LEU A 622 -5.57 -10.33 43.86
CA LEU A 622 -4.53 -10.34 42.82
C LEU A 622 -3.22 -11.01 43.28
N ALA A 623 -2.95 -11.03 44.58
CA ALA A 623 -1.84 -11.78 45.17
C ALA A 623 -2.13 -13.31 45.29
N GLY A 624 -3.31 -13.76 44.86
CA GLY A 624 -3.68 -15.18 44.78
C GLY A 624 -4.58 -15.67 45.91
N GLU A 625 -5.13 -14.78 46.74
CA GLU A 625 -6.11 -15.18 47.76
C GLU A 625 -7.51 -15.35 47.15
N ALA A 626 -8.04 -16.57 47.18
CA ALA A 626 -9.32 -16.92 46.59
C ALA A 626 -10.51 -16.36 47.36
N GLY A 627 -11.63 -16.16 46.66
CA GLY A 627 -12.94 -15.77 47.20
C GLY A 627 -13.09 -14.28 47.48
N LEU A 628 -12.12 -13.45 47.10
CA LEU A 628 -12.10 -12.03 47.44
C LEU A 628 -12.67 -11.12 46.33
N VAL A 629 -12.40 -11.47 45.07
CA VAL A 629 -12.90 -10.75 43.90
C VAL A 629 -13.29 -11.79 42.86
N ALA A 630 -14.47 -11.62 42.26
CA ALA A 630 -14.96 -12.53 41.25
C ALA A 630 -15.66 -11.81 40.09
N VAL A 631 -15.72 -12.45 38.94
CA VAL A 631 -16.56 -12.02 37.82
C VAL A 631 -17.64 -13.05 37.56
N HIS A 632 -18.89 -12.59 37.46
CA HIS A 632 -20.07 -13.40 37.21
C HIS A 632 -20.59 -13.15 35.80
N TYR A 633 -20.65 -14.21 35.00
CA TYR A 633 -21.39 -14.26 33.76
C TYR A 633 -22.60 -15.18 33.95
N LEU A 634 -23.78 -14.74 33.54
CA LEU A 634 -24.95 -15.59 33.46
C LEU A 634 -25.16 -15.97 32.00
N LEU A 635 -24.85 -17.21 31.63
CA LEU A 635 -24.98 -17.67 30.25
C LEU A 635 -26.36 -18.28 30.02
N ARG A 636 -27.09 -17.80 29.03
CA ARG A 636 -28.36 -18.36 28.61
C ARG A 636 -28.16 -19.17 27.34
N VAL A 637 -28.47 -20.46 27.41
CA VAL A 637 -28.50 -21.36 26.25
C VAL A 637 -29.96 -21.60 25.94
N ALA A 638 -30.49 -20.94 24.91
CA ALA A 638 -31.86 -21.19 24.49
C ALA A 638 -31.93 -22.49 23.66
N ALA A 639 -32.05 -23.57 24.43
CA ALA A 639 -32.08 -24.95 23.99
C ALA A 639 -33.48 -25.39 23.57
N THR A 640 -33.60 -26.14 22.47
CA THR A 640 -34.87 -26.81 22.10
C THR A 640 -34.76 -28.33 22.02
N GLY A 641 -33.58 -28.92 22.24
CA GLY A 641 -33.36 -30.37 22.21
C GLY A 641 -32.45 -30.91 23.32
N PRO A 642 -32.35 -32.26 23.46
CA PRO A 642 -31.68 -32.95 24.56
C PRO A 642 -30.23 -32.51 24.78
N GLN A 643 -29.45 -32.33 23.71
CA GLN A 643 -28.04 -31.93 23.81
C GLN A 643 -27.89 -30.53 24.42
N ALA A 644 -28.73 -29.61 23.98
CA ALA A 644 -28.73 -28.23 24.44
C ALA A 644 -29.23 -28.12 25.89
N LEU A 645 -30.27 -28.89 26.26
CA LEU A 645 -30.75 -28.97 27.64
C LEU A 645 -29.71 -29.56 28.58
N ALA A 646 -28.97 -30.56 28.11
CA ALA A 646 -27.90 -31.19 28.87
C ALA A 646 -26.72 -30.23 29.12
N LEU A 647 -26.32 -29.41 28.13
CA LEU A 647 -25.36 -28.32 28.35
C LEU A 647 -25.85 -27.29 29.36
N ALA A 648 -27.13 -26.90 29.26
CA ALA A 648 -27.70 -25.85 30.10
C ALA A 648 -27.94 -26.27 31.56
N GLY A 649 -27.78 -27.56 31.91
CA GLY A 649 -28.00 -28.06 33.27
C GLY A 649 -29.47 -28.01 33.73
N GLY A 650 -30.43 -28.03 32.79
CA GLY A 650 -31.87 -28.08 33.06
C GLY A 650 -32.55 -26.74 33.43
N SER A 651 -31.81 -25.73 33.91
CA SER A 651 -32.35 -24.40 34.22
C SER A 651 -32.39 -23.45 33.02
N GLY A 652 -31.70 -23.77 31.92
CA GLY A 652 -31.55 -22.89 30.76
C GLY A 652 -30.51 -21.76 30.95
N ALA A 653 -30.04 -21.56 32.18
CA ALA A 653 -29.04 -20.57 32.55
C ALA A 653 -27.89 -21.19 33.34
N VAL A 654 -26.66 -20.85 32.96
CA VAL A 654 -25.41 -21.35 33.56
C VAL A 654 -24.63 -20.18 34.12
N LEU A 655 -24.45 -20.17 35.45
CA LEU A 655 -23.60 -19.18 36.11
C LEU A 655 -22.13 -19.58 35.97
N VAL A 656 -21.35 -18.71 35.35
CA VAL A 656 -19.90 -18.82 35.24
C VAL A 656 -19.28 -17.84 36.22
N VAL A 657 -18.55 -18.37 37.19
CA VAL A 657 -17.85 -17.58 38.22
C VAL A 657 -16.36 -17.73 38.01
N THR A 658 -15.67 -16.60 37.95
CA THR A 658 -14.20 -16.57 37.87
C THR A 658 -13.63 -15.83 39.04
N ASP A 659 -12.69 -16.48 39.71
CA ASP A 659 -11.98 -15.92 40.86
C ASP A 659 -10.72 -15.16 40.43
N ALA A 660 -10.53 -13.95 40.94
CA ALA A 660 -9.38 -13.12 40.59
C ALA A 660 -8.03 -13.69 41.04
N SER A 661 -8.01 -14.63 42.01
CA SER A 661 -6.79 -15.36 42.40
C SER A 661 -6.16 -16.16 41.25
N THR A 662 -6.92 -16.42 40.19
CA THR A 662 -6.45 -17.10 38.97
C THR A 662 -5.88 -16.15 37.92
N TRP A 663 -6.02 -14.82 38.09
CA TRP A 663 -5.67 -13.81 37.08
C TRP A 663 -4.17 -13.46 37.03
N ARG A 664 -3.31 -14.34 37.54
CA ARG A 664 -1.88 -14.06 37.79
C ARG A 664 -1.22 -13.33 36.62
N VAL A 665 -0.61 -12.19 36.97
CA VAL A 665 0.28 -11.37 36.15
C VAL A 665 1.61 -12.10 35.95
#